data_AF-A0A0V0X5B6-F1
#
_entry.id   AF-A0A0V0X5B6-F1
#
_cell.length_a   1.000
_cell.length_b   1.000
_cell.length_c   1.000
_cell.angle_alpha   90.00
_cell.angle_beta   90.00
_cell.angle_gamma   90.00
#
_symmetry.space_group_name_H-M   'P 1'
#
loop_
_entity.id
_entity.type
_entity.pdbx_description
1 polymer ?
#
loop_
_entity_poly.entity_id
_entity_poly.type
_entity_poly.pdbx_seq_one_letter_code
_entity_poly.pdbx_strand_id
1 'polypeptide(L)'
;MGKKKVGKQRRDKYYNLAKQAGYRSRAAFKLVHLNKKFQFLEKSTCLVDLCAAPGGWLQVASQYMPVSRLIIGVDLVSIKALHNVITLQNDITTESCLSQIKRELKTWTADCVLHDGSPNVGKNWNHDAFQQAQLTLHALRLASAILRPGGWFVTKLFRSKDHPTLVNVMKKLFNKVKLAGKKVHVTKPQASRQESAEIYAVCQGFKPADSTVSLSFKSVFKELDLEPQKTKINLFRPEKQKRKAEGYAEGCDTLYNRVSAGEFITSSDYLEILGGANQLLLDDPKIADHPATSDEIKQLCEDVKVLGRRELRQLINWRRKLRSDFKAQSESLKRQSDANLENNEMDSEAEEEAKIDAELEEAMKSETKVSKKKRKKEFKEKRRQKKKLEYNMVIKDDVADIQEDRRLFSIQNTIEKASKPQYSDSEESLCFVEDEISEGKDDILSILPVSSEANDDPKVKMKRWFTNDIFNNIESEEEDEELDRVVSTILEKDENDDDDGGADLLQSVENAVEPANDAVVEDSSAKQSDEIDWSDLSEEEKEIETENELKNGRKKKKSLDPEGLALAQMWIHSTKTRRNLIDAGFNRFVNNDTNLPAWFTEDEKKHYHPNLPITKEAVEEFKRRQREINARPIKKIAEAKARKRRKALKRMEKAKKKVEGILENDGLTEVEKRKELKRIYKQSKQAPKKEVTYVVAKKGLVGKRTRRPQGVTGRYKMVDPRMKKDSRRLKNNNLKRKKRR
;
A
#
# COMPACT_ATOMS: atom_id res chain seq x y z
N MET A 1 -44.08 -12.96 0.15
CA MET A 1 -43.87 -13.97 -0.92
C MET A 1 -42.72 -13.52 -1.83
N GLY A 2 -41.48 -13.85 -1.47
CA GLY A 2 -40.29 -13.44 -2.22
C GLY A 2 -40.12 -14.28 -3.49
N LYS A 3 -40.09 -13.64 -4.65
CA LYS A 3 -39.87 -14.29 -5.95
C LYS A 3 -38.54 -15.06 -5.93
N LYS A 4 -38.60 -16.39 -6.01
CA LYS A 4 -37.44 -17.26 -6.25
C LYS A 4 -36.80 -16.85 -7.58
N LYS A 5 -35.65 -16.15 -7.54
CA LYS A 5 -34.86 -15.84 -8.74
C LYS A 5 -34.41 -17.15 -9.38
N VAL A 6 -34.99 -17.47 -10.53
CA VAL A 6 -34.77 -18.69 -11.29
C VAL A 6 -33.30 -18.79 -11.71
N GLY A 7 -32.64 -19.90 -11.38
CA GLY A 7 -31.21 -20.17 -11.60
C GLY A 7 -30.72 -20.27 -13.05
N LYS A 8 -31.48 -19.77 -14.04
CA LYS A 8 -31.11 -19.79 -15.47
C LYS A 8 -30.04 -18.76 -15.83
N GLN A 9 -29.89 -17.66 -15.08
CA GLN A 9 -28.81 -16.68 -15.26
C GLN A 9 -27.47 -17.07 -14.57
N ARG A 10 -27.39 -18.26 -13.97
CA ARG A 10 -26.25 -18.71 -13.14
C ARG A 10 -25.15 -19.46 -13.90
N ARG A 11 -25.25 -19.58 -15.23
CA ARG A 11 -24.28 -20.27 -16.09
C ARG A 11 -23.15 -19.33 -16.45
N ASP A 12 -22.09 -19.36 -15.65
CA ASP A 12 -20.90 -18.56 -15.89
C ASP A 12 -19.93 -19.22 -16.88
N LYS A 13 -18.87 -18.50 -17.27
CA LYS A 13 -17.84 -18.96 -18.21
C LYS A 13 -17.34 -20.37 -17.90
N TYR A 14 -17.02 -20.65 -16.63
CA TYR A 14 -16.49 -21.95 -16.19
C TYR A 14 -17.52 -23.09 -16.24
N TYR A 15 -18.82 -22.80 -16.15
CA TYR A 15 -19.87 -23.80 -16.37
C TYR A 15 -19.89 -24.27 -17.83
N ASN A 16 -19.87 -23.31 -18.76
CA ASN A 16 -19.86 -23.63 -20.20
C ASN A 16 -18.56 -24.36 -20.59
N LEU A 17 -17.43 -23.90 -20.05
CA LEU A 17 -16.13 -24.52 -20.28
C LEU A 17 -16.07 -25.95 -19.70
N ALA A 18 -16.72 -26.20 -18.55
CA ALA A 18 -16.83 -27.55 -17.99
C ALA A 18 -17.64 -28.48 -18.88
N LYS A 19 -18.75 -27.99 -19.44
CA LYS A 19 -19.56 -28.76 -20.38
C LYS A 19 -18.80 -29.07 -21.68
N GLN A 20 -18.07 -28.11 -22.22
CA GLN A 20 -17.24 -28.31 -23.42
C GLN A 20 -16.09 -29.30 -23.17
N ALA A 21 -15.45 -29.22 -22.01
CA ALA A 21 -14.36 -30.10 -21.60
C ALA A 21 -14.82 -31.49 -21.13
N GLY A 22 -16.13 -31.75 -21.04
CA GLY A 22 -16.68 -33.02 -20.54
C GLY A 22 -16.57 -33.23 -19.03
N TYR A 23 -16.34 -32.16 -18.25
CA TYR A 23 -16.38 -32.23 -16.79
C TYR A 23 -17.83 -32.20 -16.26
N ARG A 24 -18.08 -32.95 -15.19
CA ARG A 24 -19.38 -33.06 -14.52
C ARG A 24 -19.79 -31.78 -13.79
N SER A 25 -18.82 -30.98 -13.36
CA SER A 25 -19.05 -29.74 -12.61
C SER A 25 -17.99 -28.69 -12.93
N ARG A 26 -18.38 -27.40 -12.86
CA ARG A 26 -17.45 -26.26 -12.91
C ARG A 26 -16.39 -26.29 -11.82
N ALA A 27 -16.65 -27.00 -10.71
CA ALA A 27 -15.73 -27.13 -9.59
C ALA A 27 -14.41 -27.78 -10.03
N ALA A 28 -14.42 -28.59 -11.10
CA ALA A 28 -13.22 -29.16 -11.71
C ALA A 28 -12.12 -28.11 -11.98
N PHE A 29 -12.48 -26.94 -12.52
CA PHE A 29 -11.50 -25.89 -12.80
C PHE A 29 -10.86 -25.29 -11.55
N LYS A 30 -11.52 -25.35 -10.40
CA LYS A 30 -10.92 -24.91 -9.13
C LYS A 30 -9.74 -25.80 -8.78
N LEU A 31 -9.92 -27.13 -8.88
CA LEU A 31 -8.84 -28.08 -8.64
C LEU A 31 -7.75 -27.99 -9.70
N VAL A 32 -8.09 -27.80 -10.98
CA VAL A 32 -7.09 -27.56 -12.05
C VAL A 32 -6.24 -26.32 -11.74
N HIS A 33 -6.84 -25.21 -11.32
CA HIS A 33 -6.10 -23.99 -10.97
C HIS A 33 -5.22 -24.19 -9.73
N LEU A 34 -5.73 -24.89 -8.70
CA LEU A 34 -4.94 -25.24 -7.52
C LEU A 34 -3.76 -26.14 -7.89
N ASN A 35 -3.98 -27.15 -8.73
CA ASN A 35 -2.90 -28.05 -9.17
C ASN A 35 -1.88 -27.33 -10.07
N LYS A 36 -2.28 -26.39 -10.93
CA LYS A 36 -1.36 -25.56 -11.71
C LYS A 36 -0.39 -24.78 -10.80
N LYS A 37 -0.88 -24.30 -9.65
CA LYS A 37 -0.09 -23.50 -8.70
C LYS A 37 0.81 -24.34 -7.79
N PHE A 38 0.35 -25.51 -7.35
CA PHE A 38 1.00 -26.29 -6.29
C PHE A 38 1.53 -27.66 -6.73
N GLN A 39 1.13 -28.15 -7.91
CA GLN A 39 1.61 -29.39 -8.55
C GLN A 39 1.64 -30.61 -7.62
N PHE A 40 0.59 -30.82 -6.84
CA PHE A 40 0.51 -31.91 -5.86
C PHE A 40 -0.10 -33.20 -6.42
N LEU A 41 -0.94 -33.14 -7.47
CA LEU A 41 -1.58 -34.34 -8.03
C LEU A 41 -0.60 -35.22 -8.79
N GLU A 42 0.35 -34.64 -9.53
CA GLU A 42 1.33 -35.37 -10.35
C GLU A 42 2.25 -36.26 -9.51
N LYS A 43 2.47 -35.89 -8.23
CA LYS A 43 3.31 -36.60 -7.27
C LYS A 43 2.53 -37.54 -6.36
N SER A 44 1.21 -37.57 -6.48
CA SER A 44 0.32 -38.36 -5.62
C SER A 44 -0.07 -39.65 -6.33
N THR A 45 0.09 -40.78 -5.65
CA THR A 45 -0.31 -42.13 -6.12
C THR A 45 -1.60 -42.59 -5.45
N CYS A 46 -1.84 -42.19 -4.20
CA CYS A 46 -3.08 -42.47 -3.48
C CYS A 46 -3.80 -41.17 -3.10
N LEU A 47 -5.05 -41.01 -3.54
CA LEU A 47 -5.86 -39.81 -3.28
C LEU A 47 -7.24 -40.18 -2.74
N VAL A 48 -7.67 -39.45 -1.71
CA VAL A 48 -9.04 -39.55 -1.16
C VAL A 48 -9.74 -38.21 -1.32
N ASP A 49 -10.90 -38.17 -1.97
CA ASP A 49 -11.72 -36.98 -2.19
C ASP A 49 -12.98 -37.05 -1.31
N LEU A 50 -13.10 -36.14 -0.35
CA LEU A 50 -14.19 -36.07 0.62
C LEU A 50 -15.25 -35.07 0.14
N CYS A 51 -16.52 -35.44 0.28
CA CYS A 51 -17.66 -34.70 -0.26
C CYS A 51 -17.52 -34.50 -1.78
N ALA A 52 -17.23 -35.60 -2.49
CA ALA A 52 -16.80 -35.57 -3.88
C ALA A 52 -17.93 -35.41 -4.90
N ALA A 53 -19.22 -35.52 -4.53
CA ALA A 53 -20.31 -35.46 -5.51
C ALA A 53 -20.36 -34.07 -6.19
N PRO A 54 -20.55 -34.01 -7.53
CA PRO A 54 -20.92 -35.07 -8.48
C PRO A 54 -19.72 -35.83 -9.12
N GLY A 55 -18.51 -35.65 -8.61
CA GLY A 55 -17.28 -36.30 -9.09
C GLY A 55 -16.43 -35.43 -10.02
N GLY A 56 -16.59 -34.10 -9.97
CA GLY A 56 -15.81 -33.18 -10.82
C GLY A 56 -14.32 -33.16 -10.46
N TRP A 57 -14.00 -33.21 -9.16
CA TRP A 57 -12.61 -33.28 -8.67
C TRP A 57 -11.99 -34.65 -8.92
N LEU A 58 -12.75 -35.73 -8.71
CA LEU A 58 -12.36 -37.09 -9.11
C LEU A 58 -11.97 -37.20 -10.59
N GLN A 59 -12.69 -36.53 -11.51
CA GLN A 59 -12.33 -36.53 -12.94
C GLN A 59 -10.97 -35.86 -13.19
N VAL A 60 -10.70 -34.75 -12.49
CA VAL A 60 -9.43 -34.02 -12.61
C VAL A 60 -8.29 -34.83 -12.00
N ALA A 61 -8.46 -35.37 -10.79
CA ALA A 61 -7.51 -36.30 -10.19
C ALA A 61 -7.23 -37.48 -11.14
N SER A 62 -8.29 -37.99 -11.78
CA SER A 62 -8.22 -39.06 -12.77
C SER A 62 -7.45 -38.70 -14.07
N GLN A 63 -7.19 -37.43 -14.34
CA GLN A 63 -6.42 -36.99 -15.50
C GLN A 63 -4.97 -36.62 -15.16
N TYR A 64 -4.72 -36.05 -13.98
CA TYR A 64 -3.39 -35.53 -13.60
C TYR A 64 -2.51 -36.53 -12.83
N MET A 65 -3.12 -37.47 -12.08
CA MET A 65 -2.35 -38.48 -11.36
C MET A 65 -1.81 -39.57 -12.30
N PRO A 66 -0.65 -40.20 -11.99
CA PRO A 66 -0.06 -41.28 -12.78
C PRO A 66 -1.01 -42.48 -12.97
N VAL A 67 -0.73 -43.33 -13.97
CA VAL A 67 -1.62 -44.45 -14.36
C VAL A 67 -1.79 -45.48 -13.24
N SER A 68 -0.70 -45.80 -12.53
CA SER A 68 -0.73 -46.65 -11.32
C SER A 68 -1.09 -45.79 -10.11
N ARG A 69 -2.39 -45.70 -9.83
CA ARG A 69 -2.92 -44.88 -8.74
C ARG A 69 -4.17 -45.50 -8.12
N LEU A 70 -4.46 -45.07 -6.90
CA LEU A 70 -5.69 -45.38 -6.19
C LEU A 70 -6.42 -44.07 -5.88
N ILE A 71 -7.63 -43.91 -6.42
CA ILE A 71 -8.49 -42.75 -6.13
C ILE A 71 -9.76 -43.26 -5.48
N ILE A 72 -10.08 -42.73 -4.30
CA ILE A 72 -11.29 -43.04 -3.55
C ILE A 72 -12.10 -41.75 -3.37
N GLY A 73 -13.33 -41.72 -3.85
CA GLY A 73 -14.28 -40.63 -3.62
C GLY A 73 -15.31 -41.02 -2.58
N VAL A 74 -15.61 -40.12 -1.64
CA VAL A 74 -16.61 -40.33 -0.59
C VAL A 74 -17.61 -39.19 -0.61
N ASP A 75 -18.90 -39.52 -0.61
CA ASP A 75 -19.97 -38.53 -0.50
C ASP A 75 -21.23 -39.13 0.11
N LEU A 76 -22.12 -38.28 0.64
CA LEU A 76 -23.46 -38.68 1.10
C LEU A 76 -24.34 -39.12 -0.07
N VAL A 77 -24.16 -38.51 -1.24
CA VAL A 77 -24.90 -38.78 -2.47
C VAL A 77 -24.13 -39.75 -3.35
N SER A 78 -24.84 -40.68 -3.99
CA SER A 78 -24.24 -41.60 -4.96
C SER A 78 -23.57 -40.86 -6.13
N ILE A 79 -22.31 -41.20 -6.41
CA ILE A 79 -21.54 -40.67 -7.53
C ILE A 79 -21.61 -41.67 -8.68
N LYS A 80 -22.00 -41.20 -9.88
CA LYS A 80 -21.97 -42.05 -11.08
C LYS A 80 -20.56 -42.61 -11.29
N ALA A 81 -20.45 -43.91 -11.55
CA ALA A 81 -19.16 -44.60 -11.71
C ALA A 81 -18.20 -43.84 -12.67
N LEU A 82 -16.93 -43.82 -12.30
CA LEU A 82 -15.82 -43.23 -13.05
C LEU A 82 -14.77 -44.32 -13.29
N HIS A 83 -14.11 -44.29 -14.44
CA HIS A 83 -13.09 -45.27 -14.77
C HIS A 83 -11.87 -45.12 -13.83
N ASN A 84 -11.42 -46.24 -13.26
CA ASN A 84 -10.30 -46.33 -12.32
C ASN A 84 -10.43 -45.40 -11.10
N VAL A 85 -11.66 -45.24 -10.59
CA VAL A 85 -11.96 -44.50 -9.36
C VAL A 85 -12.98 -45.30 -8.55
N ILE A 86 -12.68 -45.51 -7.27
CA ILE A 86 -13.58 -46.16 -6.32
C ILE A 86 -14.45 -45.07 -5.70
N THR A 87 -15.76 -45.29 -5.61
CA THR A 87 -16.70 -44.33 -5.01
C THR A 87 -17.49 -44.99 -3.89
N LEU A 88 -17.47 -44.39 -2.71
CA LEU A 88 -18.17 -44.85 -1.51
C LEU A 88 -19.28 -43.86 -1.17
N GLN A 89 -20.48 -44.38 -0.91
CA GLN A 89 -21.59 -43.58 -0.40
C GLN A 89 -21.64 -43.69 1.12
N ASN A 90 -21.14 -42.67 1.83
CA ASN A 90 -21.09 -42.69 3.28
C ASN A 90 -21.00 -41.27 3.87
N ASP A 91 -21.35 -41.14 5.14
CA ASP A 91 -21.24 -39.89 5.89
C ASP A 91 -19.85 -39.78 6.52
N ILE A 92 -19.12 -38.72 6.18
CA ILE A 92 -17.76 -38.44 6.68
C ILE A 92 -17.71 -38.17 8.19
N THR A 93 -18.85 -37.92 8.84
CA THR A 93 -18.93 -37.72 10.29
C THR A 93 -18.93 -39.02 11.08
N THR A 94 -19.23 -40.16 10.43
CA THR A 94 -19.35 -41.47 11.07
C THR A 94 -18.01 -42.23 11.08
N GLU A 95 -17.80 -43.06 12.10
CA GLU A 95 -16.60 -43.90 12.19
C GLU A 95 -16.61 -45.06 11.16
N SER A 96 -17.80 -45.50 10.75
CA SER A 96 -18.00 -46.49 9.67
C SER A 96 -17.33 -46.05 8.37
N CYS A 97 -17.39 -44.75 8.06
CA CYS A 97 -16.74 -44.18 6.88
C CYS A 97 -15.22 -44.37 6.90
N LEU A 98 -14.58 -44.11 8.04
CA LEU A 98 -13.14 -44.32 8.20
C LEU A 98 -12.77 -45.80 8.02
N SER A 99 -13.55 -46.72 8.59
CA SER A 99 -13.33 -48.16 8.44
C SER A 99 -13.45 -48.63 6.98
N GLN A 100 -14.42 -48.11 6.24
CA GLN A 100 -14.57 -48.41 4.82
C GLN A 100 -13.41 -47.86 3.98
N ILE A 101 -13.00 -46.60 4.22
CA ILE A 101 -11.84 -46.02 3.53
C ILE A 101 -10.58 -46.82 3.82
N LYS A 102 -10.33 -47.20 5.08
CA LYS A 102 -9.19 -48.04 5.46
C LYS A 102 -9.22 -49.41 4.78
N ARG A 103 -10.41 -50.01 4.63
CA ARG A 103 -10.57 -51.29 3.92
C ARG A 103 -10.17 -51.17 2.44
N GLU A 104 -10.55 -50.09 1.77
CA GLU A 104 -10.17 -49.84 0.37
C GLU A 104 -8.69 -49.47 0.23
N LEU A 105 -8.13 -48.72 1.20
CA LEU A 105 -6.71 -48.38 1.24
C LEU A 105 -5.81 -49.60 1.56
N LYS A 106 -6.33 -50.62 2.26
CA LYS A 106 -5.61 -51.82 2.70
C LYS A 106 -4.34 -51.46 3.49
N THR A 107 -3.16 -51.62 2.87
CA THR A 107 -1.85 -51.29 3.43
C THR A 107 -1.34 -49.91 3.03
N TRP A 108 -1.99 -49.26 2.06
CA TRP A 108 -1.60 -47.95 1.56
C TRP A 108 -2.09 -46.84 2.50
N THR A 109 -1.39 -45.71 2.44
CA THR A 109 -1.80 -44.46 3.10
C THR A 109 -2.05 -43.40 2.04
N ALA A 110 -2.92 -42.44 2.33
CA ALA A 110 -3.25 -41.40 1.36
C ALA A 110 -2.09 -40.41 1.22
N ASP A 111 -1.71 -40.08 -0.01
CA ASP A 111 -0.72 -39.04 -0.31
C ASP A 111 -1.36 -37.66 -0.29
N CYS A 112 -2.62 -37.59 -0.73
CA CYS A 112 -3.41 -36.39 -0.82
C CYS A 112 -4.85 -36.64 -0.39
N VAL A 113 -5.39 -35.76 0.45
CA VAL A 113 -6.81 -35.73 0.81
C VAL A 113 -7.41 -34.41 0.35
N LEU A 114 -8.48 -34.49 -0.43
CA LEU A 114 -9.23 -33.36 -0.97
C LEU A 114 -10.57 -33.19 -0.27
N HIS A 115 -11.05 -31.95 -0.17
CA HIS A 115 -12.37 -31.64 0.38
C HIS A 115 -12.94 -30.37 -0.27
N ASP A 116 -13.98 -30.51 -1.09
CA ASP A 116 -14.77 -29.40 -1.67
C ASP A 116 -16.19 -29.29 -1.09
N GLY A 117 -16.41 -29.92 0.08
CA GLY A 117 -17.71 -29.98 0.74
C GLY A 117 -18.29 -28.61 1.08
N SER A 118 -19.61 -28.49 0.94
CA SER A 118 -20.37 -27.28 1.28
C SER A 118 -21.74 -27.66 1.82
N PRO A 119 -22.23 -27.05 2.91
CA PRO A 119 -23.60 -27.24 3.35
C PRO A 119 -24.57 -26.59 2.37
N ASN A 120 -25.85 -26.92 2.52
CA ASN A 120 -26.94 -26.27 1.79
C ASN A 120 -27.09 -24.81 2.28
N VAL A 121 -26.45 -23.89 1.55
CA VAL A 121 -26.49 -22.45 1.85
C VAL A 121 -27.86 -21.85 1.57
N GLY A 122 -28.32 -20.95 2.45
CA GLY A 122 -29.57 -20.20 2.26
C GLY A 122 -30.39 -19.93 3.51
N LYS A 123 -29.90 -20.29 4.70
CA LYS A 123 -30.55 -19.92 5.97
C LYS A 123 -30.01 -18.57 6.45
N ASN A 124 -29.00 -18.60 7.32
CA ASN A 124 -28.32 -17.44 7.88
C ASN A 124 -26.82 -17.61 7.62
N TRP A 125 -26.15 -16.55 7.16
CA TRP A 125 -24.73 -16.58 6.82
C TRP A 125 -23.86 -17.10 7.97
N ASN A 126 -24.13 -16.66 9.21
CA ASN A 126 -23.35 -17.08 10.38
C ASN A 126 -23.49 -18.59 10.64
N HIS A 127 -24.72 -19.10 10.55
CA HIS A 127 -25.00 -20.52 10.72
C HIS A 127 -24.38 -21.35 9.59
N ASP A 128 -24.54 -20.92 8.34
CA ASP A 128 -24.00 -21.63 7.17
C ASP A 128 -22.46 -21.64 7.18
N ALA A 129 -21.84 -20.55 7.64
CA ALA A 129 -20.40 -20.45 7.83
C ALA A 129 -19.88 -21.36 8.95
N PHE A 130 -20.60 -21.44 10.07
CA PHE A 130 -20.26 -22.35 11.16
C PHE A 130 -20.42 -23.82 10.75
N GLN A 131 -21.48 -24.17 10.02
CA GLN A 131 -21.64 -25.51 9.47
C GLN A 131 -20.52 -25.89 8.50
N GLN A 132 -20.06 -24.96 7.65
CA GLN A 132 -18.87 -25.18 6.81
C GLN A 132 -17.61 -25.43 7.67
N ALA A 133 -17.43 -24.66 8.74
CA ALA A 133 -16.31 -24.83 9.66
C ALA A 133 -16.35 -26.20 10.35
N GLN A 134 -17.53 -26.64 10.78
CA GLN A 134 -17.76 -27.94 11.38
C GLN A 134 -17.43 -29.08 10.41
N LEU A 135 -17.93 -28.98 9.17
CA LEU A 135 -17.67 -29.95 8.10
C LEU A 135 -16.16 -30.05 7.80
N THR A 136 -15.47 -28.91 7.75
CA THR A 136 -14.02 -28.87 7.52
C THR A 136 -13.25 -29.53 8.66
N LEU A 137 -13.70 -29.39 9.91
CA LEU A 137 -13.06 -30.06 11.05
C LEU A 137 -13.26 -31.58 11.00
N HIS A 138 -14.45 -32.06 10.60
CA HIS A 138 -14.66 -33.50 10.36
C HIS A 138 -13.76 -34.03 9.26
N ALA A 139 -13.67 -33.33 8.13
CA ALA A 139 -12.77 -33.69 7.03
C ALA A 139 -11.30 -33.71 7.48
N LEU A 140 -10.87 -32.74 8.30
CA LEU A 140 -9.51 -32.69 8.85
C LEU A 140 -9.22 -33.85 9.82
N ARG A 141 -10.19 -34.25 10.66
CA ARG A 141 -10.05 -35.41 11.55
C ARG A 141 -9.88 -36.70 10.75
N LEU A 142 -10.72 -36.90 9.74
CA LEU A 142 -10.64 -38.06 8.86
C LEU A 142 -9.31 -38.06 8.11
N ALA A 143 -8.92 -36.92 7.50
CA ALA A 143 -7.64 -36.77 6.83
C ALA A 143 -6.46 -37.11 7.75
N SER A 144 -6.47 -36.64 8.99
CA SER A 144 -5.40 -36.90 9.95
C SER A 144 -5.23 -38.40 10.28
N ALA A 145 -6.26 -39.21 10.09
CA ALA A 145 -6.22 -40.65 10.35
C ALA A 145 -5.76 -41.49 9.13
N ILE A 146 -5.80 -40.94 7.92
CA ILE A 146 -5.49 -41.67 6.67
C ILE A 146 -4.28 -41.14 5.90
N LEU A 147 -3.87 -39.90 6.18
CA LEU A 147 -2.84 -39.20 5.43
C LEU A 147 -1.44 -39.63 5.87
N ARG A 148 -0.54 -39.87 4.91
CA ARG A 148 0.86 -40.22 5.21
C ARG A 148 1.64 -39.01 5.76
N PRO A 149 2.73 -39.24 6.52
CA PRO A 149 3.67 -38.17 6.85
C PRO A 149 4.18 -37.48 5.58
N GLY A 150 4.15 -36.15 5.55
CA GLY A 150 4.51 -35.36 4.38
C GLY A 150 3.38 -35.16 3.34
N GLY A 151 2.21 -35.77 3.55
CA GLY A 151 1.07 -35.71 2.63
C GLY A 151 0.42 -34.32 2.52
N TRP A 152 -0.51 -34.21 1.57
CA TRP A 152 -1.23 -32.98 1.24
C TRP A 152 -2.69 -33.04 1.71
N PHE A 153 -3.20 -31.92 2.22
CA PHE A 153 -4.62 -31.73 2.52
C PHE A 153 -5.11 -30.44 1.88
N VAL A 154 -6.14 -30.52 1.06
CA VAL A 154 -6.73 -29.36 0.39
C VAL A 154 -8.20 -29.28 0.76
N THR A 155 -8.61 -28.16 1.36
CA THR A 155 -9.98 -28.01 1.85
C THR A 155 -10.59 -26.65 1.52
N LYS A 156 -11.89 -26.66 1.21
CA LYS A 156 -12.72 -25.47 1.10
C LYS A 156 -13.11 -24.93 2.47
N LEU A 157 -12.93 -23.62 2.63
CA LEU A 157 -13.31 -22.83 3.80
C LEU A 157 -14.20 -21.67 3.37
N PHE A 158 -15.03 -21.15 4.27
CA PHE A 158 -15.69 -19.86 4.10
C PHE A 158 -14.96 -18.80 4.91
N ARG A 159 -14.82 -17.59 4.34
CA ARG A 159 -14.33 -16.42 5.09
C ARG A 159 -15.36 -16.05 6.16
N SER A 160 -15.10 -16.45 7.40
CA SER A 160 -15.94 -16.21 8.58
C SER A 160 -15.10 -15.83 9.81
N LYS A 161 -15.74 -15.61 10.96
CA LYS A 161 -15.04 -15.38 12.25
C LYS A 161 -14.08 -16.55 12.59
N ASP A 162 -14.46 -17.78 12.26
CA ASP A 162 -13.80 -19.00 12.74
C ASP A 162 -12.71 -19.54 11.79
N HIS A 163 -12.68 -19.08 10.53
CA HIS A 163 -11.70 -19.55 9.55
C HIS A 163 -10.22 -19.35 9.97
N PRO A 164 -9.82 -18.26 10.66
CA PRO A 164 -8.42 -18.09 11.08
C PRO A 164 -8.03 -19.13 12.13
N THR A 165 -8.95 -19.48 13.02
CA THR A 165 -8.76 -20.51 14.06
C THR A 165 -8.53 -21.87 13.44
N LEU A 166 -9.35 -22.26 12.44
CA LEU A 166 -9.15 -23.49 11.68
C LEU A 166 -7.80 -23.51 10.94
N VAL A 167 -7.43 -22.41 10.29
CA VAL A 167 -6.13 -22.29 9.60
C VAL A 167 -4.97 -22.41 10.58
N ASN A 168 -5.11 -21.91 11.82
CA ASN A 168 -4.09 -22.06 12.85
C ASN A 168 -3.97 -23.51 13.33
N VAL A 169 -5.07 -24.24 13.48
CA VAL A 169 -5.05 -25.69 13.77
C VAL A 169 -4.35 -26.45 12.63
N MET A 170 -4.69 -26.14 11.38
CA MET A 170 -4.02 -26.73 10.21
C MET A 170 -2.53 -26.39 10.19
N LYS A 171 -2.12 -25.15 10.48
CA LYS A 171 -0.70 -24.82 10.58
C LYS A 171 0.00 -25.71 11.61
N LYS A 172 -0.58 -25.90 12.80
CA LYS A 172 0.02 -26.76 13.84
C LYS A 172 0.22 -28.21 13.37
N LEU A 173 -0.76 -28.78 12.65
CA LEU A 173 -0.69 -30.16 12.14
C LEU A 173 0.22 -30.34 10.91
N PHE A 174 0.42 -29.29 10.11
CA PHE A 174 1.18 -29.33 8.87
C PHE A 174 2.55 -28.61 9.01
N ASN A 175 3.12 -28.62 10.22
CA ASN A 175 4.38 -27.94 10.55
C ASN A 175 5.62 -28.86 10.55
N LYS A 176 6.68 -28.36 9.89
CA LYS A 176 8.13 -28.58 10.11
C LYS A 176 8.84 -29.76 9.41
N VAL A 177 9.54 -29.44 8.32
CA VAL A 177 10.98 -29.76 8.10
C VAL A 177 11.63 -28.45 7.60
N LYS A 178 12.85 -28.16 8.07
CA LYS A 178 13.61 -26.88 8.09
C LYS A 178 13.82 -26.08 6.77
N LEU A 179 13.04 -26.26 5.70
CA LEU A 179 13.13 -25.38 4.51
C LEU A 179 12.04 -24.30 4.48
N ALA A 180 12.38 -23.14 5.04
CA ALA A 180 12.04 -21.75 4.67
C ALA A 180 10.72 -21.34 3.94
N GLY A 181 9.63 -22.11 3.96
CA GLY A 181 8.36 -21.72 3.33
C GLY A 181 7.12 -21.99 4.20
N LYS A 182 6.18 -21.03 4.24
CA LYS A 182 4.83 -21.24 4.83
C LYS A 182 4.11 -22.33 4.02
N LYS A 183 3.96 -23.55 4.56
CA LYS A 183 3.33 -24.69 3.85
C LYS A 183 1.79 -24.71 3.85
N VAL A 184 1.14 -23.85 4.63
CA VAL A 184 -0.32 -23.67 4.57
C VAL A 184 -0.62 -22.40 3.78
N HIS A 185 -1.15 -22.57 2.58
CA HIS A 185 -1.51 -21.49 1.67
C HIS A 185 -3.03 -21.33 1.61
N VAL A 186 -3.52 -20.16 1.98
CA VAL A 186 -4.93 -19.79 1.78
C VAL A 186 -5.03 -19.03 0.46
N THR A 187 -5.78 -19.55 -0.50
CA THR A 187 -5.91 -18.95 -1.83
C THR A 187 -7.34 -19.08 -2.35
N LYS A 188 -7.74 -18.19 -3.25
CA LYS A 188 -9.02 -18.26 -3.95
C LYS A 188 -8.73 -18.45 -5.44
N PRO A 189 -9.09 -19.60 -6.05
CA PRO A 189 -8.81 -19.83 -7.46
C PRO A 189 -9.70 -18.95 -8.35
N GLN A 190 -9.22 -18.55 -9.53
CA GLN A 190 -9.99 -17.73 -10.49
C GLN A 190 -11.32 -18.38 -10.94
N ALA A 191 -11.43 -19.70 -10.87
CA ALA A 191 -12.67 -20.43 -11.16
C ALA A 191 -13.73 -20.31 -10.05
N SER A 192 -13.35 -19.76 -8.88
CA SER A 192 -14.26 -19.39 -7.81
C SER A 192 -15.02 -18.09 -8.16
N ARG A 193 -16.27 -17.98 -7.72
CA ARG A 193 -17.07 -16.77 -7.94
C ARG A 193 -16.56 -15.65 -7.03
N GLN A 194 -16.44 -14.44 -7.55
CA GLN A 194 -16.12 -13.26 -6.74
C GLN A 194 -17.13 -13.07 -5.60
N GLU A 195 -18.43 -13.20 -5.89
CA GLU A 195 -19.55 -13.14 -4.93
C GLU A 195 -19.51 -14.20 -3.82
N SER A 196 -18.78 -15.31 -4.02
CA SER A 196 -18.72 -16.37 -3.02
C SER A 196 -17.66 -16.06 -1.97
N ALA A 197 -17.97 -16.30 -0.69
CA ALA A 197 -17.00 -16.20 0.39
C ALA A 197 -16.07 -17.42 0.50
N GLU A 198 -16.07 -18.33 -0.47
CA GLU A 198 -15.20 -19.49 -0.49
C GLU A 198 -13.71 -19.12 -0.70
N ILE A 199 -12.87 -19.82 0.05
CA ILE A 199 -11.41 -19.83 -0.01
C ILE A 199 -10.93 -21.27 0.14
N TYR A 200 -9.75 -21.58 -0.35
CA TYR A 200 -9.15 -22.90 -0.24
C TYR A 200 -7.88 -22.83 0.59
N ALA A 201 -7.77 -23.69 1.60
CA ALA A 201 -6.52 -23.93 2.32
C ALA A 201 -5.83 -25.14 1.69
N VAL A 202 -4.62 -24.92 1.18
CA VAL A 202 -3.71 -25.95 0.68
C VAL A 202 -2.64 -26.17 1.74
N CYS A 203 -2.70 -27.31 2.40
CA CYS A 203 -1.82 -27.70 3.49
C CYS A 203 -0.84 -28.76 2.97
N GLN A 204 0.45 -28.45 3.01
CA GLN A 204 1.52 -29.36 2.61
C GLN A 204 2.27 -29.88 3.83
N GLY A 205 2.67 -31.16 3.81
CA GLY A 205 3.62 -31.69 4.78
C GLY A 205 2.96 -32.09 6.09
N PHE A 206 1.97 -32.97 6.02
CA PHE A 206 1.31 -33.51 7.20
C PHE A 206 2.31 -34.11 8.19
N LYS A 207 2.24 -33.70 9.45
CA LYS A 207 2.95 -34.35 10.54
C LYS A 207 1.92 -35.14 11.34
N PRO A 208 2.08 -36.47 11.49
CA PRO A 208 1.27 -37.22 12.46
C PRO A 208 1.38 -36.51 13.80
N ALA A 209 0.24 -36.12 14.36
CA ALA A 209 0.23 -35.26 15.54
C ALA A 209 0.94 -35.95 16.71
N ASP A 210 1.96 -35.30 17.28
CA ASP A 210 2.29 -35.50 18.70
C ASP A 210 1.05 -35.08 19.50
N SER A 211 0.71 -35.76 20.60
CA SER A 211 -0.53 -35.69 21.42
C SER A 211 -1.07 -34.30 21.84
N THR A 212 -0.41 -33.23 21.42
CA THR A 212 -0.62 -31.83 21.82
C THR A 212 -1.76 -31.10 21.11
N VAL A 213 -2.20 -31.54 19.91
CA VAL A 213 -3.25 -30.83 19.14
C VAL A 213 -4.59 -31.55 19.27
N SER A 214 -5.46 -31.04 20.15
CA SER A 214 -6.84 -31.51 20.24
C SER A 214 -7.64 -31.05 19.02
N LEU A 215 -8.23 -32.02 18.30
CA LEU A 215 -9.14 -31.76 17.19
C LEU A 215 -10.61 -31.68 17.62
N SER A 216 -10.91 -31.60 18.92
CA SER A 216 -12.30 -31.58 19.43
C SER A 216 -13.01 -30.26 19.10
N PHE A 217 -14.33 -30.31 18.87
CA PHE A 217 -15.12 -29.12 18.50
C PHE A 217 -15.01 -28.03 19.57
N LYS A 218 -15.14 -28.45 20.84
CA LYS A 218 -15.11 -27.55 22.00
C LYS A 218 -13.76 -26.87 22.19
N SER A 219 -12.65 -27.53 21.85
CA SER A 219 -11.32 -26.93 21.99
C SER A 219 -10.99 -26.01 20.82
N VAL A 220 -11.34 -26.41 19.59
CA VAL A 220 -11.03 -25.65 18.37
C VAL A 220 -11.86 -24.38 18.28
N PHE A 221 -13.14 -24.44 18.63
CA PHE A 221 -14.06 -23.31 18.57
C PHE A 221 -14.34 -22.71 19.95
N LYS A 222 -13.50 -22.98 20.96
CA LYS A 222 -13.52 -22.17 22.18
C LYS A 222 -13.26 -20.75 21.71
N GLU A 223 -14.23 -19.86 21.89
CA GLU A 223 -13.97 -18.45 21.68
C GLU A 223 -12.78 -18.12 22.58
N LEU A 224 -11.65 -17.83 21.93
CA LEU A 224 -10.62 -17.10 22.63
C LEU A 224 -11.35 -15.80 22.95
N ASP A 225 -11.62 -15.58 24.22
CA ASP A 225 -11.74 -14.25 24.77
C ASP A 225 -10.40 -13.57 24.45
N LEU A 226 -10.25 -13.18 23.18
CA LEU A 226 -9.38 -12.09 22.82
C LEU A 226 -9.97 -10.98 23.67
N GLU A 227 -9.36 -10.73 24.84
CA GLU A 227 -9.60 -9.51 25.60
C GLU A 227 -9.74 -8.42 24.54
N PRO A 228 -10.93 -7.81 24.38
CA PRO A 228 -11.37 -7.17 23.15
C PRO A 228 -10.34 -6.13 22.72
N GLN A 229 -9.36 -6.53 21.90
CA GLN A 229 -7.99 -5.97 21.87
C GLN A 229 -7.85 -4.67 22.64
N LYS A 230 -7.87 -4.70 24.01
CA LYS A 230 -8.26 -3.57 24.88
C LYS A 230 -8.38 -2.28 24.07
N THR A 231 -9.50 -2.11 23.35
CA THR A 231 -9.57 -1.03 22.36
C THR A 231 -9.36 0.20 23.19
N LYS A 232 -8.19 0.85 23.06
CA LYS A 232 -7.79 1.95 23.94
C LYS A 232 -8.99 2.86 24.02
N ILE A 233 -9.65 2.86 25.18
CA ILE A 233 -10.93 3.54 25.32
C ILE A 233 -10.59 4.99 25.02
N ASN A 234 -11.02 5.46 23.84
CA ASN A 234 -10.75 6.83 23.42
C ASN A 234 -11.71 7.71 24.21
N LEU A 235 -11.42 7.89 25.51
CA LEU A 235 -12.25 8.63 26.45
C LEU A 235 -12.51 10.07 25.96
N PHE A 236 -11.55 10.61 25.19
CA PHE A 236 -11.63 11.95 24.61
C PHE A 236 -12.42 12.04 23.29
N ARG A 237 -12.81 10.90 22.69
CA ARG A 237 -13.64 10.79 21.48
C ARG A 237 -14.50 9.51 21.57
N PRO A 238 -15.64 9.55 22.29
CA PRO A 238 -16.55 8.43 22.32
C PRO A 238 -17.19 8.23 20.94
N GLU A 239 -16.92 7.11 20.27
CA GLU A 239 -17.72 6.68 19.11
C GLU A 239 -19.14 6.36 19.58
N LYS A 240 -20.16 6.92 18.92
CA LYS A 240 -21.57 6.62 19.19
C LYS A 240 -21.90 5.20 18.68
N GLN A 241 -21.42 4.16 19.35
CA GLN A 241 -21.83 2.79 19.06
C GLN A 241 -23.13 2.47 19.82
N LYS A 242 -24.11 1.86 19.12
CA LYS A 242 -25.31 1.31 19.79
C LYS A 242 -24.84 0.20 20.73
N ARG A 243 -25.10 0.37 22.04
CA ARG A 243 -24.80 -0.66 23.04
C ARG A 243 -25.51 -1.96 22.65
N LYS A 244 -24.75 -3.03 22.51
CA LYS A 244 -25.31 -4.39 22.43
C LYS A 244 -25.75 -4.78 23.85
N ALA A 245 -26.86 -5.49 23.97
CA ALA A 245 -27.30 -6.04 25.24
C ALA A 245 -26.35 -7.20 25.61
N GLU A 246 -25.29 -6.88 26.35
CA GLU A 246 -24.42 -7.88 26.98
C GLU A 246 -24.89 -8.07 28.43
N GLY A 247 -24.73 -9.29 28.95
CA GLY A 247 -25.06 -9.60 30.34
C GLY A 247 -24.11 -8.89 31.32
N TYR A 248 -24.44 -8.93 32.61
CA TYR A 248 -23.58 -8.38 33.67
C TYR A 248 -22.21 -9.08 33.67
N ALA A 249 -21.16 -8.31 33.96
CA ALA A 249 -19.83 -8.88 34.21
C ALA A 249 -19.88 -9.81 35.43
N GLU A 250 -19.15 -10.92 35.39
CA GLU A 250 -19.10 -11.89 36.50
C GLU A 250 -18.74 -11.18 37.82
N GLY A 251 -19.63 -11.21 38.80
CA GLY A 251 -19.44 -10.61 40.13
C GLY A 251 -19.97 -9.19 40.31
N CYS A 252 -20.60 -8.56 39.31
CA CYS A 252 -21.24 -7.25 39.45
C CYS A 252 -22.76 -7.34 39.26
N ASP A 253 -23.52 -7.20 40.36
CA ASP A 253 -24.99 -7.21 40.33
C ASP A 253 -25.61 -5.95 39.68
N THR A 254 -24.82 -4.90 39.46
CA THR A 254 -25.31 -3.65 38.86
C THR A 254 -24.41 -3.17 37.72
N LEU A 255 -25.00 -2.48 36.74
CA LEU A 255 -24.28 -1.75 35.68
C LEU A 255 -23.63 -0.43 36.19
N TYR A 256 -23.78 -0.14 37.49
CA TYR A 256 -23.30 1.08 38.11
C TYR A 256 -21.99 0.85 38.86
N ASN A 257 -20.87 1.14 38.19
CA ASN A 257 -19.54 0.92 38.73
C ASN A 257 -19.09 2.11 39.60
N ARG A 258 -18.98 1.87 40.91
CA ARG A 258 -18.34 2.80 41.85
C ARG A 258 -16.91 2.36 42.07
N VAL A 259 -15.96 3.26 41.86
CA VAL A 259 -14.53 2.97 42.04
C VAL A 259 -13.97 3.93 43.08
N SER A 260 -13.08 3.45 43.95
CA SER A 260 -12.45 4.31 44.95
C SER A 260 -11.43 5.25 44.29
N ALA A 261 -11.42 6.52 44.71
CA ALA A 261 -10.49 7.52 44.19
C ALA A 261 -9.02 7.18 44.49
N GLY A 262 -8.74 6.50 45.60
CA GLY A 262 -7.40 6.02 45.94
C GLY A 262 -6.85 5.01 44.93
N GLU A 263 -7.71 4.12 44.44
CA GLU A 263 -7.37 3.13 43.38
C GLU A 263 -7.07 3.84 42.05
N PHE A 264 -7.87 4.85 41.69
CA PHE A 264 -7.64 5.67 40.50
C PHE A 264 -6.30 6.44 40.56
N ILE A 265 -5.92 6.97 41.72
CA ILE A 265 -4.68 7.75 41.87
C ILE A 265 -3.44 6.84 41.80
N THR A 266 -3.50 5.69 42.46
CA THR A 266 -2.34 4.77 42.62
C THR A 266 -2.09 3.93 41.38
N SER A 267 -3.15 3.49 40.69
CA SER A 267 -3.06 2.59 39.54
C SER A 267 -2.23 3.12 38.36
N SER A 268 -1.56 2.20 37.66
CA SER A 268 -0.91 2.44 36.37
C SER A 268 -1.91 2.61 35.22
N ASP A 269 -3.03 1.88 35.29
CA ASP A 269 -4.07 1.81 34.25
C ASP A 269 -5.28 2.72 34.53
N TYR A 270 -5.01 3.91 35.07
CA TYR A 270 -6.03 4.90 35.46
C TYR A 270 -7.02 5.29 34.35
N LEU A 271 -6.65 5.14 33.06
CA LEU A 271 -7.55 5.40 31.93
C LEU A 271 -8.63 4.33 31.74
N GLU A 272 -8.31 3.07 32.05
CA GLU A 272 -9.26 1.95 31.97
C GLU A 272 -10.25 2.04 33.14
N ILE A 273 -9.74 2.35 34.33
CA ILE A 273 -10.56 2.62 35.52
C ILE A 273 -11.51 3.78 35.28
N LEU A 274 -11.00 4.91 34.76
CA LEU A 274 -11.83 6.08 34.47
C LEU A 274 -12.87 5.82 33.36
N GLY A 275 -12.56 4.97 32.38
CA GLY A 275 -13.52 4.57 31.34
C GLY A 275 -14.59 3.60 31.82
N GLY A 276 -14.27 2.78 32.82
CA GLY A 276 -15.19 1.82 33.44
C GLY A 276 -16.03 2.41 34.59
N ALA A 277 -15.55 3.48 35.23
CA ALA A 277 -16.20 4.11 36.38
C ALA A 277 -17.42 4.95 35.97
N ASN A 278 -18.46 4.89 36.81
CA ASN A 278 -19.57 5.84 36.77
C ASN A 278 -19.38 6.92 37.85
N GLN A 279 -18.84 6.54 39.00
CA GLN A 279 -18.57 7.42 40.13
C GLN A 279 -17.20 7.08 40.74
N LEU A 280 -16.44 8.13 41.09
CA LEU A 280 -15.23 8.05 41.89
C LEU A 280 -15.57 8.39 43.33
N LEU A 281 -15.48 7.40 44.22
CA LEU A 281 -15.74 7.58 45.64
C LEU A 281 -14.52 8.21 46.33
N LEU A 282 -14.72 9.36 46.96
CA LEU A 282 -13.71 10.04 47.77
C LEU A 282 -13.72 9.47 49.20
N ASP A 283 -13.34 8.19 49.34
CA ASP A 283 -13.42 7.47 50.62
C ASP A 283 -12.32 7.91 51.60
N ASP A 284 -11.15 8.30 51.09
CA ASP A 284 -10.01 8.67 51.92
C ASP A 284 -10.07 10.16 52.33
N PRO A 285 -10.06 10.48 53.64
CA PRO A 285 -10.10 11.87 54.12
C PRO A 285 -8.87 12.66 53.65
N LYS A 286 -7.72 11.98 53.50
CA LYS A 286 -6.49 12.57 52.96
C LYS A 286 -6.63 13.07 51.53
N ILE A 287 -7.54 12.48 50.75
CA ILE A 287 -7.81 12.86 49.36
C ILE A 287 -8.95 13.88 49.31
N ALA A 288 -9.98 13.70 50.16
CA ALA A 288 -11.15 14.59 50.24
C ALA A 288 -10.82 16.01 50.74
N ASP A 289 -9.88 16.12 51.69
CA ASP A 289 -9.49 17.38 52.34
C ASP A 289 -8.24 18.03 51.73
N HIS A 290 -7.65 17.40 50.71
CA HIS A 290 -6.42 17.91 50.08
C HIS A 290 -6.68 19.26 49.37
N PRO A 291 -5.77 20.26 49.43
CA PRO A 291 -5.96 21.57 48.80
C PRO A 291 -6.13 21.51 47.27
N ALA A 292 -5.64 20.45 46.64
CA ALA A 292 -5.84 20.21 45.20
C ALA A 292 -7.26 19.71 44.85
N THR A 293 -8.03 19.23 45.83
CA THR A 293 -9.39 18.73 45.67
C THR A 293 -10.39 19.87 45.89
N SER A 294 -10.63 20.66 44.85
CA SER A 294 -11.64 21.72 44.88
C SER A 294 -13.06 21.14 44.83
N ASP A 295 -14.07 21.93 45.21
CA ASP A 295 -15.48 21.53 45.15
C ASP A 295 -15.91 21.17 43.72
N GLU A 296 -15.31 21.80 42.71
CA GLU A 296 -15.47 21.40 41.31
C GLU A 296 -15.03 19.96 41.07
N ILE A 297 -13.87 19.54 41.59
CA ILE A 297 -13.38 18.16 41.44
C ILE A 297 -14.30 17.16 42.14
N LYS A 298 -14.85 17.52 43.30
CA LYS A 298 -15.82 16.68 44.03
C LYS A 298 -17.07 16.42 43.18
N GLN A 299 -17.60 17.45 42.53
CA GLN A 299 -18.73 17.32 41.60
C GLN A 299 -18.39 16.48 40.36
N LEU A 300 -17.18 16.64 39.81
CA LEU A 300 -16.73 15.83 38.67
C LEU A 300 -16.57 14.34 39.01
N CYS A 301 -16.32 14.00 40.28
CA CYS A 301 -16.22 12.62 40.74
C CYS A 301 -17.57 11.91 40.89
N GLU A 302 -18.69 12.64 40.95
CA GLU A 302 -20.04 12.03 41.12
C GLU A 302 -20.55 11.33 39.86
N ASP A 303 -20.37 11.94 38.68
CA ASP A 303 -20.80 11.37 37.39
C ASP A 303 -19.72 11.52 36.30
N VAL A 304 -18.82 10.53 36.27
CA VAL A 304 -17.68 10.49 35.35
C VAL A 304 -18.11 10.31 33.89
N LYS A 305 -19.28 9.69 33.62
CA LYS A 305 -19.74 9.38 32.26
C LYS A 305 -20.41 10.56 31.54
N VAL A 306 -20.80 11.58 32.28
CA VAL A 306 -21.33 12.84 31.73
C VAL A 306 -20.21 13.80 31.33
N LEU A 307 -18.99 13.56 31.81
CA LEU A 307 -17.88 14.49 31.65
C LEU A 307 -17.40 14.67 30.21
N GLY A 308 -17.13 15.92 29.84
CA GLY A 308 -16.49 16.29 28.60
C GLY A 308 -14.96 16.17 28.62
N ARG A 309 -14.33 16.34 27.45
CA ARG A 309 -12.85 16.28 27.30
C ARG A 309 -12.08 17.29 28.17
N ARG A 310 -12.68 18.42 28.54
CA ARG A 310 -12.05 19.42 29.40
C ARG A 310 -12.02 18.94 30.86
N GLU A 311 -13.14 18.42 31.33
CA GLU A 311 -13.34 17.92 32.69
C GLU A 311 -12.53 16.65 32.96
N LEU A 312 -12.51 15.71 32.00
CA LEU A 312 -11.65 14.54 32.08
C LEU A 312 -10.15 14.90 32.18
N ARG A 313 -9.72 15.98 31.52
CA ARG A 313 -8.35 16.50 31.67
C ARG A 313 -8.12 17.13 33.04
N GLN A 314 -9.13 17.75 33.64
CA GLN A 314 -9.06 18.27 35.01
C GLN A 314 -8.85 17.12 36.01
N LEU A 315 -9.61 16.02 35.90
CA LEU A 315 -9.41 14.83 36.77
C LEU A 315 -8.02 14.20 36.61
N ILE A 316 -7.51 14.11 35.38
CA ILE A 316 -6.15 13.56 35.13
C ILE A 316 -5.06 14.50 35.70
N ASN A 317 -5.24 15.82 35.59
CA ASN A 317 -4.30 16.79 36.15
C ASN A 317 -4.37 16.82 37.68
N TRP A 318 -5.57 16.70 38.27
CA TRP A 318 -5.79 16.56 39.70
C TRP A 318 -5.06 15.32 40.25
N ARG A 319 -5.22 14.16 39.60
CA ARG A 319 -4.45 12.95 39.93
C ARG A 319 -2.93 13.17 39.88
N ARG A 320 -2.42 13.87 38.86
CA ARG A 320 -0.98 14.13 38.73
C ARG A 320 -0.46 14.99 39.89
N LYS A 321 -1.21 16.00 40.31
CA LYS A 321 -0.88 16.83 41.48
C LYS A 321 -0.86 16.01 42.76
N LEU A 322 -1.95 15.30 43.05
CA LEU A 322 -2.04 14.45 44.25
C LEU A 322 -0.90 13.42 44.34
N ARG A 323 -0.55 12.76 43.23
CA ARG A 323 0.54 11.79 43.22
C ARG A 323 1.92 12.44 43.43
N SER A 324 2.12 13.67 42.96
CA SER A 324 3.33 14.43 43.22
C SER A 324 3.45 14.80 44.69
N ASP A 325 2.34 15.27 45.28
CA ASP A 325 2.31 15.74 46.67
C ASP A 325 2.45 14.56 47.66
N PHE A 326 1.78 13.42 47.41
CA PHE A 326 1.97 12.20 48.21
C PHE A 326 3.39 11.63 48.08
N LYS A 327 4.01 11.74 46.90
CA LYS A 327 5.41 11.33 46.72
C LYS A 327 6.34 12.23 47.51
N ALA A 328 6.18 13.55 47.44
CA ALA A 328 6.97 14.51 48.20
C ALA A 328 6.81 14.32 49.72
N GLN A 329 5.60 14.09 50.21
CA GLN A 329 5.33 13.78 51.62
C GLN A 329 6.01 12.47 52.06
N SER A 330 6.00 11.45 51.21
CA SER A 330 6.68 10.19 51.50
C SER A 330 8.21 10.32 51.52
N GLU A 331 8.78 11.15 50.65
CA GLU A 331 10.22 11.44 50.62
C GLU A 331 10.66 12.31 51.81
N SER A 332 9.85 13.28 52.23
CA SER A 332 10.14 14.05 53.45
C SER A 332 10.04 13.21 54.72
N LEU A 333 9.08 12.28 54.79
CA LEU A 333 8.96 11.34 55.90
C LEU A 333 10.12 10.34 55.94
N LYS A 334 10.59 9.88 54.77
CA LYS A 334 11.81 9.05 54.67
C LYS A 334 13.06 9.82 55.11
N ARG A 335 13.25 11.05 54.64
CA ARG A 335 14.36 11.91 55.10
C ARG A 335 14.32 12.19 56.59
N GLN A 336 13.13 12.30 57.19
CA GLN A 336 12.97 12.46 58.64
C GLN A 336 13.22 11.15 59.42
N SER A 337 12.90 9.99 58.86
CA SER A 337 13.25 8.70 59.46
C SER A 337 14.73 8.38 59.33
N ASP A 338 15.35 8.74 58.20
CA ASP A 338 16.77 8.54 57.92
C ASP A 338 17.62 9.51 58.77
N ALA A 339 17.17 10.76 58.97
CA ALA A 339 17.80 11.71 59.89
C ALA A 339 17.71 11.31 61.38
N ASN A 340 16.84 10.36 61.74
CA ASN A 340 16.72 9.85 63.11
C ASN A 340 17.48 8.52 63.33
N LEU A 341 18.07 7.93 62.29
CA LEU A 341 18.76 6.64 62.35
C LEU A 341 20.27 6.69 62.11
N GLU A 342 20.87 7.85 61.80
CA GLU A 342 22.32 7.96 61.61
C GLU A 342 22.94 9.09 62.45
N ASN A 343 23.06 8.82 63.75
CA ASN A 343 24.32 9.07 64.47
C ASN A 343 25.07 7.74 64.50
N ASN A 344 25.73 7.37 63.41
CA ASN A 344 26.85 6.42 63.35
C ASN A 344 27.45 6.45 61.94
N GLU A 345 28.76 6.24 61.90
CA GLU A 345 29.71 6.67 60.87
C GLU A 345 29.62 5.98 59.50
N MET A 346 30.17 6.70 58.50
CA MET A 346 30.74 6.25 57.21
C MET A 346 29.81 5.61 56.17
N ASP A 347 29.64 6.28 55.02
CA ASP A 347 29.95 5.63 53.74
C ASP A 347 30.19 6.62 52.59
N SER A 348 31.44 6.72 52.12
CA SER A 348 31.82 7.46 50.91
C SER A 348 31.65 6.62 49.63
N GLU A 349 31.18 5.38 49.73
CA GLU A 349 30.99 4.46 48.59
C GLU A 349 29.60 4.59 47.95
N ALA A 350 28.56 4.94 48.73
CA ALA A 350 27.18 5.05 48.23
C ALA A 350 26.94 6.26 47.30
N GLU A 351 27.69 7.36 47.48
CA GLU A 351 27.63 8.51 46.57
C GLU A 351 28.32 8.26 45.22
N GLU A 352 29.37 7.42 45.20
CA GLU A 352 30.03 7.02 43.95
C GLU A 352 29.18 6.03 43.15
N GLU A 353 28.55 5.04 43.80
CA GLU A 353 27.65 4.09 43.11
C GLU A 353 26.44 4.80 42.48
N ALA A 354 25.85 5.78 43.16
CA ALA A 354 24.73 6.57 42.62
C ALA A 354 25.14 7.41 41.40
N LYS A 355 26.40 7.86 41.34
CA LYS A 355 26.95 8.63 40.22
C LYS A 355 27.23 7.73 39.01
N ILE A 356 27.75 6.53 39.25
CA ILE A 356 27.99 5.50 38.23
C ILE A 356 26.66 5.01 37.61
N ASP A 357 25.63 4.80 38.43
CA ASP A 357 24.30 4.40 37.95
C ASP A 357 23.62 5.49 37.11
N ALA A 358 23.77 6.77 37.50
CA ALA A 358 23.27 7.90 36.71
C ALA A 358 23.96 8.01 35.34
N GLU A 359 25.27 7.78 35.28
CA GLU A 359 26.07 7.78 34.06
C GLU A 359 25.71 6.60 33.14
N LEU A 360 25.52 5.40 33.70
CA LEU A 360 25.02 4.22 32.98
C LEU A 360 23.63 4.44 32.37
N GLU A 361 22.73 5.10 33.09
CA GLU A 361 21.38 5.40 32.60
C GLU A 361 21.39 6.41 31.44
N GLU A 362 22.28 7.40 31.50
CA GLU A 362 22.46 8.39 30.44
C GLU A 362 23.10 7.79 29.18
N ALA A 363 24.09 6.91 29.34
CA ALA A 363 24.69 6.13 28.27
C ALA A 363 23.63 5.26 27.55
N MET A 364 22.77 4.55 28.30
CA MET A 364 21.67 3.75 27.74
C MET A 364 20.62 4.60 27.01
N LYS A 365 20.31 5.80 27.52
CA LYS A 365 19.41 6.77 26.85
C LYS A 365 20.02 7.29 25.54
N SER A 366 21.34 7.46 25.48
CA SER A 366 22.06 7.87 24.26
C SER A 366 22.07 6.76 23.19
N GLU A 367 22.35 5.51 23.58
CA GLU A 367 22.37 4.36 22.67
C GLU A 367 20.99 4.06 22.08
N THR A 368 19.92 4.12 22.89
CA THR A 368 18.57 3.91 22.38
C THR A 368 18.14 4.99 21.39
N LYS A 369 18.61 6.24 21.54
CA LYS A 369 18.40 7.32 20.56
C LYS A 369 19.15 7.04 19.25
N VAL A 370 20.39 6.55 19.31
CA VAL A 370 21.20 6.17 18.14
C VAL A 370 20.59 4.97 17.41
N SER A 371 20.20 3.92 18.13
CA SER A 371 19.52 2.73 17.60
C SER A 371 18.19 3.06 16.92
N LYS A 372 17.37 3.94 17.51
CA LYS A 372 16.13 4.45 16.90
C LYS A 372 16.40 5.22 15.60
N LYS A 373 17.45 6.05 15.54
CA LYS A 373 17.88 6.75 14.31
C LYS A 373 18.34 5.75 13.23
N LYS A 374 19.09 4.72 13.60
CA LYS A 374 19.55 3.64 12.69
C LYS A 374 18.38 2.85 12.12
N ARG A 375 17.46 2.36 12.95
CA ARG A 375 16.23 1.65 12.52
C ARG A 375 15.36 2.52 11.61
N LYS A 376 15.22 3.83 11.88
CA LYS A 376 14.44 4.75 11.04
C LYS A 376 15.08 4.95 9.66
N LYS A 377 16.41 4.95 9.58
CA LYS A 377 17.18 5.03 8.32
C LYS A 377 17.02 3.74 7.51
N GLU A 378 17.16 2.58 8.14
CA GLU A 378 16.96 1.26 7.53
C GLU A 378 15.53 1.08 7.00
N PHE A 379 14.51 1.50 7.78
CA PHE A 379 13.11 1.46 7.33
C PHE A 379 12.87 2.36 6.12
N LYS A 380 13.49 3.54 6.07
CA LYS A 380 13.40 4.46 4.93
C LYS A 380 14.06 3.87 3.68
N GLU A 381 15.15 3.14 3.85
CA GLU A 381 15.90 2.48 2.78
C GLU A 381 15.18 1.24 2.25
N LYS A 382 14.66 0.38 3.13
CA LYS A 382 13.77 -0.75 2.77
C LYS A 382 12.51 -0.28 2.04
N ARG A 383 11.91 0.83 2.47
CA ARG A 383 10.75 1.45 1.78
C ARG A 383 11.11 1.95 0.39
N ARG A 384 12.33 2.46 0.19
CA ARG A 384 12.84 2.93 -1.11
C ARG A 384 13.19 1.76 -2.03
N GLN A 385 13.74 0.66 -1.51
CA GLN A 385 13.98 -0.58 -2.26
C GLN A 385 12.67 -1.25 -2.67
N LYS A 386 11.69 -1.34 -1.77
CA LYS A 386 10.36 -1.88 -2.09
C LYS A 386 9.68 -1.09 -3.21
N LYS A 387 9.75 0.25 -3.15
CA LYS A 387 9.29 1.11 -4.25
C LYS A 387 10.04 0.89 -5.56
N LYS A 388 11.35 0.63 -5.53
CA LYS A 388 12.13 0.32 -6.74
C LYS A 388 11.73 -1.01 -7.37
N LEU A 389 11.44 -2.03 -6.55
CA LEU A 389 10.90 -3.32 -6.99
C LEU A 389 9.47 -3.17 -7.55
N GLU A 390 8.59 -2.41 -6.89
CA GLU A 390 7.24 -2.07 -7.38
C GLU A 390 7.26 -1.36 -8.74
N TYR A 391 8.34 -0.65 -9.08
CA TYR A 391 8.49 0.03 -10.38
C TYR A 391 9.28 -0.78 -11.43
N ASN A 392 9.58 -2.06 -11.17
CA ASN A 392 10.27 -2.96 -12.10
C ASN A 392 11.59 -2.38 -12.67
N MET A 393 12.35 -1.63 -11.86
CA MET A 393 13.63 -1.02 -12.28
C MET A 393 14.86 -1.93 -12.07
N VAL A 394 14.67 -3.24 -11.97
CA VAL A 394 15.76 -4.23 -11.83
C VAL A 394 15.55 -5.29 -12.90
N ILE A 395 16.54 -5.46 -13.79
CA ILE A 395 16.60 -6.55 -14.76
C ILE A 395 16.92 -7.84 -13.98
N LYS A 396 16.21 -8.92 -14.29
CA LYS A 396 16.08 -10.11 -13.42
C LYS A 396 17.35 -10.97 -13.27
N ASP A 397 18.41 -10.70 -14.04
CA ASP A 397 19.60 -11.57 -14.12
C ASP A 397 20.94 -10.93 -13.73
N ASP A 398 20.98 -9.71 -13.19
CA ASP A 398 22.21 -9.13 -12.61
C ASP A 398 22.20 -9.24 -11.09
N VAL A 399 22.60 -10.41 -10.57
CA VAL A 399 22.91 -10.61 -9.15
C VAL A 399 24.42 -10.63 -9.00
N ALA A 400 25.01 -9.46 -8.77
CA ALA A 400 26.33 -9.38 -8.16
C ALA A 400 26.13 -9.46 -6.64
N ASP A 401 26.75 -10.46 -6.00
CA ASP A 401 26.93 -10.52 -4.55
C ASP A 401 27.66 -9.26 -4.09
N ILE A 402 26.95 -8.36 -3.42
CA ILE A 402 27.57 -7.21 -2.74
C ILE A 402 27.87 -7.65 -1.31
N GLN A 403 28.96 -8.39 -1.19
CA GLN A 403 29.74 -8.43 0.04
C GLN A 403 30.35 -7.05 0.28
N GLU A 404 30.57 -6.72 1.55
CA GLU A 404 30.87 -5.40 2.08
C GLU A 404 31.99 -4.64 1.36
N ASP A 405 31.66 -3.66 0.53
CA ASP A 405 32.63 -2.66 0.08
C ASP A 405 32.04 -1.25 0.12
N ARG A 406 32.09 -0.66 1.32
CA ARG A 406 31.76 0.75 1.54
C ARG A 406 32.98 1.57 1.99
N ARG A 407 34.20 1.12 1.65
CA ARG A 407 35.46 1.84 1.88
C ARG A 407 36.20 2.30 0.60
N LEU A 408 35.61 2.15 -0.59
CA LEU A 408 36.27 2.45 -1.87
C LEU A 408 36.02 3.86 -2.46
N PHE A 409 35.42 4.79 -1.72
CA PHE A 409 35.19 6.17 -2.22
C PHE A 409 35.64 7.26 -1.25
N SER A 410 36.88 7.17 -0.76
CA SER A 410 37.63 8.36 -0.33
C SER A 410 38.44 8.90 -1.53
N ILE A 411 37.99 10.02 -2.07
CA ILE A 411 38.56 10.71 -3.25
C ILE A 411 39.96 11.33 -2.96
N GLN A 412 40.59 11.00 -1.85
CA GLN A 412 41.92 11.48 -1.48
C GLN A 412 43.06 10.54 -1.92
N ASN A 413 42.82 9.24 -2.10
CA ASN A 413 43.91 8.28 -2.38
C ASN A 413 44.14 7.99 -3.88
N THR A 414 43.32 8.54 -4.78
CA THR A 414 43.44 8.32 -6.24
C THR A 414 44.18 9.43 -6.98
N ILE A 415 44.45 10.57 -6.32
CA ILE A 415 45.17 11.70 -6.92
C ILE A 415 46.69 11.47 -6.93
N GLU A 416 47.23 10.69 -5.99
CA GLU A 416 48.68 10.43 -5.88
C GLU A 416 49.20 9.33 -6.83
N LYS A 417 48.32 8.48 -7.39
CA LYS A 417 48.74 7.34 -8.24
C LYS A 417 48.56 7.55 -9.74
N ALA A 418 48.00 8.68 -10.18
CA ALA A 418 47.83 8.99 -11.60
C ALA A 418 49.01 9.81 -12.14
N SER A 419 50.19 9.18 -12.24
CA SER A 419 51.27 9.68 -13.10
C SER A 419 51.30 8.90 -14.41
N LYS A 420 50.97 9.63 -15.49
CA LYS A 420 51.15 9.39 -16.95
C LYS A 420 50.82 7.99 -17.54
N PRO A 421 49.91 7.91 -18.53
CA PRO A 421 49.99 6.88 -19.57
C PRO A 421 50.77 7.40 -20.80
N GLN A 422 51.70 6.57 -21.27
CA GLN A 422 52.38 6.65 -22.56
C GLN A 422 51.41 6.40 -23.72
N TYR A 423 51.68 7.08 -24.84
CA TYR A 423 50.99 6.93 -26.12
C TYR A 423 51.76 5.93 -26.99
N SER A 424 51.07 5.01 -27.66
CA SER A 424 51.58 4.31 -28.85
C SER A 424 50.44 3.99 -29.81
N ASP A 425 50.61 4.49 -31.04
CA ASP A 425 49.82 4.30 -32.26
C ASP A 425 49.79 2.86 -32.78
N SER A 426 48.71 2.56 -33.52
CA SER A 426 48.62 1.84 -34.82
C SER A 426 47.30 1.03 -34.87
N GLU A 427 46.26 1.48 -35.60
CA GLU A 427 45.92 1.11 -37.01
C GLU A 427 45.34 -0.33 -37.10
N GLU A 428 44.18 -0.70 -37.66
CA GLU A 428 43.18 -0.29 -38.68
C GLU A 428 41.81 -0.94 -38.26
N SER A 429 40.60 -0.71 -38.81
CA SER A 429 40.13 -0.42 -40.17
C SER A 429 38.69 0.12 -40.15
N LEU A 430 38.37 0.96 -41.13
CA LEU A 430 37.09 1.59 -41.43
C LEU A 430 36.07 0.61 -42.06
N CYS A 431 34.77 0.88 -41.89
CA CYS A 431 33.87 1.28 -43.00
C CYS A 431 32.44 1.64 -42.52
N PHE A 432 31.96 2.76 -43.04
CA PHE A 432 30.59 3.27 -43.03
C PHE A 432 29.70 2.47 -44.00
N VAL A 433 28.41 2.27 -43.71
CA VAL A 433 27.29 2.58 -44.63
C VAL A 433 26.02 2.90 -43.81
N GLU A 434 25.28 3.88 -44.33
CA GLU A 434 23.98 4.42 -43.93
C GLU A 434 22.85 3.37 -43.95
N ASP A 435 21.71 3.68 -43.31
CA ASP A 435 20.44 3.09 -43.75
C ASP A 435 19.31 4.13 -43.76
N GLU A 436 18.77 4.29 -44.97
CA GLU A 436 17.72 5.19 -45.38
C GLU A 436 16.33 4.76 -44.90
N ILE A 437 15.48 5.77 -44.82
CA ILE A 437 14.03 5.64 -44.67
C ILE A 437 13.44 5.14 -46.00
N SER A 438 12.72 4.01 -45.99
CA SER A 438 11.76 3.67 -47.05
C SER A 438 10.38 3.33 -46.49
N GLU A 439 9.36 3.94 -47.10
CA GLU A 439 7.95 3.62 -46.92
C GLU A 439 7.58 2.40 -47.79
N GLY A 440 6.85 1.44 -47.22
CA GLY A 440 6.28 0.29 -47.94
C GLY A 440 5.22 -0.42 -47.10
N LYS A 441 4.11 -0.81 -47.73
CA LYS A 441 2.83 -1.21 -47.14
C LYS A 441 2.74 -2.70 -46.80
N ASP A 442 1.83 -2.98 -45.86
CA ASP A 442 0.91 -4.13 -45.76
C ASP A 442 1.43 -5.54 -46.12
N ASP A 443 1.60 -6.41 -45.11
CA ASP A 443 1.09 -7.79 -45.08
C ASP A 443 1.35 -8.45 -43.73
N ILE A 444 0.39 -8.33 -42.79
CA ILE A 444 0.19 -9.30 -41.70
C ILE A 444 -1.28 -9.71 -41.73
N LEU A 445 -1.64 -10.35 -42.84
CA LEU A 445 -2.86 -11.14 -43.01
C LEU A 445 -2.44 -12.54 -43.49
N SER A 446 -1.75 -13.31 -42.64
CA SER A 446 -1.42 -14.71 -42.97
C SER A 446 -1.00 -15.56 -41.77
N ILE A 447 -1.69 -15.47 -40.62
CA ILE A 447 -1.64 -16.54 -39.61
C ILE A 447 -3.06 -16.86 -39.14
N LEU A 448 -3.87 -17.35 -40.06
CA LEU A 448 -5.01 -18.22 -39.77
C LEU A 448 -4.71 -19.55 -40.47
N PRO A 449 -4.44 -20.65 -39.76
CA PRO A 449 -4.52 -21.95 -40.39
C PRO A 449 -6.01 -22.32 -40.47
N VAL A 450 -6.56 -22.20 -41.67
CA VAL A 450 -7.74 -22.95 -42.10
C VAL A 450 -7.22 -24.28 -42.62
N SER A 451 -7.51 -25.39 -41.93
CA SER A 451 -7.83 -26.67 -42.60
C SER A 451 -8.26 -27.78 -41.63
N SER A 452 -9.34 -28.44 -42.06
CA SER A 452 -9.80 -29.81 -41.82
C SER A 452 -10.16 -30.26 -40.40
N GLU A 453 -11.45 -30.17 -40.12
CA GLU A 453 -12.16 -30.97 -39.12
C GLU A 453 -12.31 -32.42 -39.62
N ALA A 454 -11.55 -33.37 -39.08
CA ALA A 454 -11.92 -34.79 -39.04
C ALA A 454 -11.08 -35.54 -37.99
N ASN A 455 -11.76 -36.15 -37.00
CA ASN A 455 -11.28 -37.24 -36.14
C ASN A 455 -10.03 -37.04 -35.24
N ASP A 456 -10.04 -36.01 -34.38
CA ASP A 456 -9.08 -35.91 -33.26
C ASP A 456 -9.71 -36.28 -31.90
N ASP A 457 -9.03 -37.15 -31.14
CA ASP A 457 -9.36 -37.63 -29.80
C ASP A 457 -9.51 -36.49 -28.77
N PRO A 458 -10.48 -36.55 -27.83
CA PRO A 458 -10.78 -35.45 -26.90
C PRO A 458 -9.61 -35.12 -25.94
N LYS A 459 -8.73 -36.08 -25.65
CA LYS A 459 -7.52 -35.87 -24.83
C LYS A 459 -6.47 -35.00 -25.54
N VAL A 460 -6.34 -35.14 -26.86
CA VAL A 460 -5.36 -34.41 -27.68
C VAL A 460 -5.82 -32.97 -27.91
N LYS A 461 -7.12 -32.75 -28.11
CA LYS A 461 -7.73 -31.40 -28.15
C LYS A 461 -7.50 -30.62 -26.87
N MET A 462 -7.60 -31.28 -25.72
CA MET A 462 -7.40 -30.63 -24.41
C MET A 462 -5.95 -30.21 -24.21
N LYS A 463 -4.98 -31.08 -24.50
CA LYS A 463 -3.55 -30.76 -24.37
C LYS A 463 -3.16 -29.61 -25.30
N ARG A 464 -3.67 -29.58 -26.54
CA ARG A 464 -3.41 -28.53 -27.54
C ARG A 464 -4.09 -27.20 -27.21
N TRP A 465 -5.23 -27.24 -26.52
CA TRP A 465 -5.90 -26.04 -25.97
C TRP A 465 -5.06 -25.39 -24.86
N PHE A 466 -4.48 -26.19 -23.96
CA PHE A 466 -3.69 -25.69 -22.82
C PHE A 466 -2.27 -25.24 -23.19
N THR A 467 -1.74 -25.66 -24.34
CA THR A 467 -0.41 -25.26 -24.84
C THR A 467 -0.43 -24.01 -25.72
N ASN A 468 -1.60 -23.42 -26.02
CA ASN A 468 -1.67 -22.19 -26.81
C ASN A 468 -1.30 -20.96 -25.97
N ASP A 469 -0.33 -20.19 -26.45
CA ASP A 469 0.22 -18.94 -25.86
C ASP A 469 -0.79 -17.78 -25.68
N ILE A 470 -2.07 -18.03 -25.95
CA ILE A 470 -3.18 -17.10 -25.70
C ILE A 470 -3.42 -16.92 -24.19
N PHE A 471 -2.98 -17.84 -23.34
CA PHE A 471 -3.15 -17.76 -21.88
C PHE A 471 -2.05 -16.99 -21.14
N ASN A 472 -0.88 -16.75 -21.75
CA ASN A 472 0.21 -16.01 -21.10
C ASN A 472 -0.03 -14.49 -21.08
N ASN A 473 -0.85 -13.95 -22.00
CA ASN A 473 -1.20 -12.53 -22.04
C ASN A 473 -2.47 -12.16 -21.23
N ILE A 474 -2.96 -13.06 -20.37
CA ILE A 474 -4.10 -12.83 -19.46
C ILE A 474 -3.65 -12.76 -17.98
N GLU A 475 -2.36 -12.94 -17.69
CA GLU A 475 -1.81 -12.88 -16.31
C GLU A 475 -1.62 -11.47 -15.73
N SER A 476 -2.34 -10.45 -16.19
CA SER A 476 -2.27 -9.09 -15.63
C SER A 476 -3.52 -8.62 -14.87
N GLU A 477 -4.31 -9.56 -14.30
CA GLU A 477 -5.46 -9.21 -13.44
C GLU A 477 -5.06 -8.91 -11.98
N GLU A 478 -3.81 -9.16 -11.56
CA GLU A 478 -3.32 -8.72 -10.24
C GLU A 478 -3.21 -7.18 -10.14
N GLU A 479 -3.04 -6.47 -11.26
CA GLU A 479 -3.02 -5.00 -11.28
C GLU A 479 -4.43 -4.37 -11.13
N ASP A 480 -5.47 -5.07 -11.57
CA ASP A 480 -6.85 -4.57 -11.56
C ASP A 480 -7.56 -4.82 -10.21
N GLU A 481 -7.28 -5.95 -9.53
CA GLU A 481 -7.82 -6.21 -8.17
C GLU A 481 -7.20 -5.30 -7.08
N GLU A 482 -5.95 -4.85 -7.26
CA GLU A 482 -5.29 -3.93 -6.33
C GLU A 482 -5.77 -2.48 -6.55
N LEU A 483 -6.07 -2.11 -7.79
CA LEU A 483 -6.70 -0.84 -8.14
C LEU A 483 -8.13 -0.72 -7.60
N ASP A 484 -8.93 -1.78 -7.66
CA ASP A 484 -10.29 -1.77 -7.08
C ASP A 484 -10.27 -1.73 -5.54
N ARG A 485 -9.28 -2.36 -4.88
CA ARG A 485 -9.09 -2.22 -3.42
C ARG A 485 -8.63 -0.83 -3.00
N VAL A 486 -7.77 -0.19 -3.80
CA VAL A 486 -7.28 1.18 -3.54
C VAL A 486 -8.37 2.20 -3.83
N VAL A 487 -9.19 1.98 -4.87
CA VAL A 487 -10.34 2.82 -5.18
C VAL A 487 -11.45 2.64 -4.15
N SER A 488 -11.71 1.43 -3.64
CA SER A 488 -12.67 1.22 -2.54
C SER A 488 -12.21 1.86 -1.23
N THR A 489 -10.91 1.82 -0.90
CA THR A 489 -10.37 2.53 0.29
C THR A 489 -10.32 4.05 0.13
N ILE A 490 -10.36 4.57 -1.10
CA ILE A 490 -10.49 6.00 -1.38
C ILE A 490 -11.96 6.42 -1.35
N LEU A 491 -12.87 5.59 -1.86
CA LEU A 491 -14.32 5.85 -1.82
C LEU A 491 -14.90 5.70 -0.39
N GLU A 492 -14.40 4.75 0.42
CA GLU A 492 -14.71 4.67 1.86
C GLU A 492 -14.19 5.88 2.66
N LYS A 493 -13.21 6.61 2.10
CA LYS A 493 -12.76 7.88 2.68
C LYS A 493 -13.60 9.07 2.22
N ASP A 494 -14.22 8.99 1.05
CA ASP A 494 -15.08 10.04 0.51
C ASP A 494 -16.54 9.92 0.99
N GLU A 495 -17.02 8.74 1.41
CA GLU A 495 -18.37 8.55 2.00
C GLU A 495 -18.51 8.97 3.47
N ASN A 496 -17.41 9.34 4.13
CA ASN A 496 -17.41 9.86 5.51
C ASN A 496 -17.51 11.39 5.60
N ASP A 497 -17.61 12.08 4.47
CA ASP A 497 -17.66 13.54 4.39
C ASP A 497 -18.83 14.02 3.50
N ASP A 498 -20.06 13.77 3.94
CA ASP A 498 -21.27 14.56 3.65
C ASP A 498 -21.88 14.87 5.05
N ASP A 499 -22.20 16.07 5.53
CA ASP A 499 -22.44 17.37 4.89
C ASP A 499 -22.42 18.48 5.98
N ASP A 500 -22.18 19.70 5.50
CA ASP A 500 -22.50 21.01 6.06
C ASP A 500 -21.91 21.51 7.40
N GLY A 501 -20.79 22.22 7.24
CA GLY A 501 -20.29 23.28 8.10
C GLY A 501 -19.53 24.31 7.26
N GLY A 502 -20.15 24.77 6.17
CA GLY A 502 -19.65 25.84 5.32
C GLY A 502 -19.56 27.17 6.08
N ALA A 503 -18.39 27.48 6.61
CA ALA A 503 -17.94 28.86 6.88
C ALA A 503 -16.44 28.99 7.23
N ASP A 504 -15.70 27.91 7.52
CA ASP A 504 -14.37 28.06 8.14
C ASP A 504 -13.24 27.20 7.54
N LEU A 505 -13.45 26.62 6.35
CA LEU A 505 -12.45 25.79 5.67
C LEU A 505 -12.12 26.28 4.26
N LEU A 506 -12.13 27.60 4.07
CA LEU A 506 -11.52 28.30 2.93
C LEU A 506 -10.32 29.16 3.36
N GLN A 507 -9.88 29.08 4.62
CA GLN A 507 -8.80 29.93 5.15
C GLN A 507 -7.56 29.14 5.64
N SER A 508 -7.50 27.82 5.41
CA SER A 508 -6.42 26.97 5.95
C SER A 508 -5.67 26.09 4.94
N VAL A 509 -5.88 26.25 3.62
CA VAL A 509 -5.05 25.57 2.58
C VAL A 509 -4.43 26.54 1.55
N GLU A 510 -4.59 27.86 1.72
CA GLU A 510 -3.71 28.84 1.05
C GLU A 510 -2.47 29.21 1.88
N ASN A 511 -2.43 28.89 3.18
CA ASN A 511 -1.28 29.17 4.05
C ASN A 511 -0.38 27.93 4.25
N ALA A 512 0.29 27.48 3.18
CA ALA A 512 1.41 26.57 3.32
C ALA A 512 2.43 26.61 2.17
N VAL A 513 2.51 27.68 1.38
CA VAL A 513 3.72 28.01 0.59
C VAL A 513 3.70 29.51 0.30
N GLU A 514 4.38 30.31 1.11
CA GLU A 514 5.05 31.58 0.78
C GLU A 514 6.05 31.84 1.95
N PRO A 515 7.12 32.61 1.70
CA PRO A 515 8.43 32.45 2.33
C PRO A 515 8.47 33.02 3.75
N ALA A 516 9.15 32.32 4.65
CA ALA A 516 9.45 32.89 5.96
C ALA A 516 10.47 34.03 5.80
N ASN A 517 9.91 35.24 5.74
CA ASN A 517 10.36 36.53 6.23
C ASN A 517 11.87 36.70 6.51
N ASP A 518 12.45 37.62 5.73
CA ASP A 518 13.32 38.67 6.27
C ASP A 518 12.61 39.26 7.51
N ALA A 519 13.10 38.90 8.70
CA ALA A 519 12.87 39.65 9.91
C ALA A 519 14.25 40.08 10.38
N VAL A 520 14.57 41.30 10.00
CA VAL A 520 15.67 42.09 10.54
C VAL A 520 15.45 42.18 12.05
N VAL A 521 16.32 41.53 12.80
CA VAL A 521 16.58 41.90 14.19
C VAL A 521 17.77 42.84 14.10
N GLU A 522 17.49 44.11 14.39
CA GLU A 522 18.49 45.15 14.61
C GLU A 522 19.49 44.68 15.67
N ASP A 523 20.75 44.74 15.27
CA ASP A 523 21.89 44.78 16.15
C ASP A 523 21.83 46.08 16.96
N SER A 524 21.38 45.98 18.21
CA SER A 524 21.52 47.04 19.19
C SER A 524 22.28 46.51 20.40
N SER A 525 23.58 46.35 20.27
CA SER A 525 24.53 46.96 21.21
C SER A 525 25.95 46.65 20.78
N ALA A 526 26.68 47.71 20.44
CA ALA A 526 28.12 47.70 20.53
C ALA A 526 28.51 47.28 21.96
N LYS A 527 28.94 46.02 22.11
CA LYS A 527 29.86 45.63 23.16
C LYS A 527 31.20 45.41 22.48
N GLN A 528 32.04 46.41 22.70
CA GLN A 528 33.48 46.35 22.71
C GLN A 528 33.98 44.91 22.86
N SER A 529 34.74 44.46 21.87
CA SER A 529 35.49 43.21 21.94
C SER A 529 36.50 43.34 23.08
N ASP A 530 36.16 42.81 24.24
CA ASP A 530 37.17 42.44 25.21
C ASP A 530 37.84 41.20 24.64
N GLU A 531 39.05 41.41 24.12
CA GLU A 531 39.97 40.36 23.72
C GLU A 531 40.29 39.53 24.98
N ILE A 532 39.60 38.40 25.15
CA ILE A 532 39.84 37.51 26.29
C ILE A 532 41.21 36.87 26.09
N ASP A 533 42.11 37.11 27.03
CA ASP A 533 43.44 36.52 27.04
C ASP A 533 43.36 35.01 27.33
N TRP A 534 43.72 34.21 26.33
CA TRP A 534 43.70 32.75 26.38
C TRP A 534 44.65 32.15 27.44
N SER A 535 45.53 32.97 28.03
CA SER A 535 46.42 32.57 29.13
C SER A 535 45.68 32.19 30.41
N ASP A 536 44.56 32.86 30.71
CA ASP A 536 43.95 32.88 32.05
C ASP A 536 42.75 31.95 32.21
N LEU A 537 42.34 31.26 31.14
CA LEU A 537 41.21 30.32 31.14
C LEU A 537 41.66 28.90 31.53
N SER A 538 40.85 28.26 32.38
CA SER A 538 41.00 26.86 32.78
C SER A 538 40.80 25.89 31.59
N GLU A 539 41.35 24.68 31.66
CA GLU A 539 41.23 23.70 30.56
C GLU A 539 39.77 23.36 30.23
N GLU A 540 38.88 23.34 31.23
CA GLU A 540 37.44 23.10 31.04
C GLU A 540 36.74 24.26 30.31
N GLU A 541 37.14 25.51 30.56
CA GLU A 541 36.57 26.69 29.87
C GLU A 541 37.00 26.75 28.40
N LYS A 542 38.25 26.34 28.10
CA LYS A 542 38.77 26.22 26.74
C LYS A 542 38.07 25.13 25.94
N GLU A 543 37.71 24.02 26.58
CA GLU A 543 36.91 22.95 25.96
C GLU A 543 35.46 23.40 25.68
N ILE A 544 34.85 24.19 26.55
CA ILE A 544 33.48 24.71 26.36
C ILE A 544 33.40 25.72 25.20
N GLU A 545 34.40 26.60 25.04
CA GLU A 545 34.46 27.53 23.91
C GLU A 545 34.73 26.84 22.58
N THR A 546 35.66 25.89 22.56
CA THR A 546 35.94 25.08 21.35
C THR A 546 34.74 24.21 20.97
N GLU A 547 34.01 23.63 21.94
CA GLU A 547 32.74 22.95 21.68
C GLU A 547 31.65 23.89 21.12
N ASN A 548 31.59 25.14 21.58
CA ASN A 548 30.61 26.12 21.09
C ASN A 548 30.92 26.59 19.66
N GLU A 549 32.19 26.73 19.28
CA GLU A 549 32.60 26.95 17.88
C GLU A 549 32.28 25.74 16.97
N LEU A 550 32.46 24.52 17.48
CA LEU A 550 32.12 23.27 16.78
C LEU A 550 30.59 23.06 16.64
N LYS A 551 29.80 23.45 17.65
CA LYS A 551 28.32 23.43 17.66
C LYS A 551 27.71 24.48 16.71
N ASN A 552 28.39 25.60 16.49
CA ASN A 552 28.10 26.58 15.42
C ASN A 552 28.61 26.11 14.04
N GLY A 553 28.60 24.79 13.82
CA GLY A 553 29.16 24.12 12.66
C GLY A 553 28.67 24.67 11.33
N ARG A 554 29.64 24.88 10.43
CA ARG A 554 29.52 25.09 8.97
C ARG A 554 28.20 25.74 8.55
N LYS A 555 28.20 27.08 8.46
CA LYS A 555 27.17 27.88 7.78
C LYS A 555 26.62 27.10 6.57
N LYS A 556 25.34 26.70 6.62
CA LYS A 556 24.69 26.00 5.48
C LYS A 556 24.93 26.84 4.24
N LYS A 557 25.57 26.28 3.21
CA LYS A 557 25.79 26.98 1.94
C LYS A 557 24.44 27.47 1.43
N LYS A 558 24.26 28.80 1.30
CA LYS A 558 23.04 29.39 0.73
C LYS A 558 22.83 28.80 -0.66
N SER A 559 21.61 28.36 -0.97
CA SER A 559 21.25 27.93 -2.32
C SER A 559 21.33 29.15 -3.23
N LEU A 560 22.06 29.05 -4.34
CA LEU A 560 22.16 30.13 -5.32
C LEU A 560 20.88 30.19 -6.16
N ASP A 561 20.45 31.40 -6.49
CA ASP A 561 19.39 31.67 -7.45
C ASP A 561 19.82 31.29 -8.88
N PRO A 562 18.89 31.16 -9.85
CA PRO A 562 19.25 30.82 -11.24
C PRO A 562 20.28 31.75 -11.87
N GLU A 563 20.28 33.03 -11.48
CA GLU A 563 21.26 34.03 -11.91
C GLU A 563 22.62 33.81 -11.24
N GLY A 564 22.62 33.50 -9.93
CA GLY A 564 23.83 33.08 -9.21
C GLY A 564 24.42 31.76 -9.73
N LEU A 565 23.59 30.82 -10.18
CA LEU A 565 24.03 29.57 -10.81
C LEU A 565 24.67 29.83 -12.19
N ALA A 566 24.13 30.76 -12.98
CA ALA A 566 24.73 31.17 -14.24
C ALA A 566 26.09 31.85 -14.04
N LEU A 567 26.21 32.74 -13.06
CA LEU A 567 27.49 33.35 -12.67
C LEU A 567 28.48 32.30 -12.17
N ALA A 568 28.03 31.35 -11.34
CA ALA A 568 28.86 30.27 -10.85
C ALA A 568 29.39 29.38 -11.99
N GLN A 569 28.57 29.11 -13.02
CA GLN A 569 29.04 28.39 -14.21
C GLN A 569 30.15 29.18 -14.94
N MET A 570 29.99 30.49 -15.10
CA MET A 570 31.03 31.36 -15.68
C MET A 570 32.29 31.41 -14.80
N TRP A 571 32.14 31.39 -13.48
CA TRP A 571 33.23 31.39 -12.50
C TRP A 571 34.06 30.10 -12.53
N ILE A 572 33.43 28.97 -12.85
CA ILE A 572 34.09 27.67 -12.98
C ILE A 572 34.84 27.56 -14.32
N HIS A 573 34.27 28.11 -15.40
CA HIS A 573 34.76 27.88 -16.77
C HIS A 573 36.20 28.36 -17.03
N SER A 574 36.62 29.50 -16.47
CA SER A 574 37.98 30.02 -16.69
C SER A 574 38.47 30.91 -15.54
N THR A 575 39.79 30.99 -15.37
CA THR A 575 40.42 31.95 -14.46
C THR A 575 40.27 33.39 -14.94
N LYS A 576 40.19 33.62 -16.27
CA LYS A 576 39.96 34.96 -16.84
C LYS A 576 38.54 35.46 -16.57
N THR A 577 37.54 34.60 -16.79
CA THR A 577 36.14 34.94 -16.48
C THR A 577 35.95 35.16 -14.98
N ARG A 578 36.64 34.40 -14.13
CA ARG A 578 36.67 34.64 -12.69
C ARG A 578 37.22 36.01 -12.31
N ARG A 579 38.37 36.42 -12.85
CA ARG A 579 38.92 37.77 -12.59
C ARG A 579 37.95 38.86 -13.04
N ASN A 580 37.42 38.74 -14.25
CA ASN A 580 36.43 39.69 -14.76
C ASN A 580 35.16 39.77 -13.88
N LEU A 581 34.75 38.65 -13.27
CA LEU A 581 33.60 38.62 -12.35
C LEU A 581 33.94 39.26 -10.99
N ILE A 582 35.17 39.12 -10.50
CA ILE A 582 35.66 39.81 -9.31
C ILE A 582 35.68 41.32 -9.56
N ASP A 583 36.21 41.74 -10.71
CA ASP A 583 36.26 43.15 -11.12
C ASP A 583 34.84 43.72 -11.28
N ALA A 584 33.92 42.96 -11.88
CA ALA A 584 32.51 43.35 -11.97
C ALA A 584 31.77 43.36 -10.62
N GLY A 585 32.34 42.72 -9.60
CA GLY A 585 31.86 42.78 -8.22
C GLY A 585 32.04 44.17 -7.61
N PHE A 586 33.03 44.94 -8.06
CA PHE A 586 33.22 46.35 -7.69
C PHE A 586 32.24 47.24 -8.46
N ASN A 587 31.02 47.33 -7.95
CA ASN A 587 29.96 48.18 -8.49
C ASN A 587 29.78 49.46 -7.65
N ARG A 588 28.85 50.33 -8.09
CA ARG A 588 28.52 51.60 -7.41
C ARG A 588 28.17 51.43 -5.92
N PHE A 589 27.82 50.23 -5.50
CA PHE A 589 27.23 50.01 -4.21
C PHE A 589 27.78 48.80 -3.43
N VAL A 590 29.11 48.67 -3.47
CA VAL A 590 29.87 47.72 -2.66
C VAL A 590 30.05 48.21 -1.21
N ASN A 591 30.03 49.53 -0.98
CA ASN A 591 30.28 50.15 0.32
C ASN A 591 28.97 50.58 0.99
N ASN A 592 28.07 49.64 1.27
CA ASN A 592 26.83 49.91 2.01
C ASN A 592 27.03 49.71 3.52
N ASP A 593 26.41 50.58 4.33
CA ASP A 593 26.43 50.49 5.80
C ASP A 593 25.64 49.27 6.29
N THR A 594 26.10 48.63 7.37
CA THR A 594 25.47 47.41 7.91
C THR A 594 24.32 47.68 8.88
N ASN A 595 24.29 48.86 9.50
CA ASN A 595 23.36 49.19 10.59
C ASN A 595 22.21 50.10 10.09
N LEU A 596 21.49 49.63 9.07
CA LEU A 596 20.37 50.35 8.46
C LEU A 596 19.03 49.71 8.85
N PRO A 597 17.95 50.50 9.04
CA PRO A 597 16.62 49.97 9.34
C PRO A 597 16.09 49.02 8.27
N ALA A 598 15.32 48.02 8.69
CA ALA A 598 14.78 46.96 7.82
C ALA A 598 14.04 47.48 6.58
N TRP A 599 13.16 48.46 6.78
CA TRP A 599 12.35 49.07 5.72
C TRP A 599 13.20 49.74 4.64
N PHE A 600 14.33 50.32 5.02
CA PHE A 600 15.26 50.96 4.08
C PHE A 600 16.00 49.88 3.27
N THR A 601 16.46 48.80 3.92
CA THR A 601 17.14 47.70 3.24
C THR A 601 16.22 46.92 2.28
N GLU A 602 14.93 46.79 2.60
CA GLU A 602 13.93 46.14 1.73
C GLU A 602 13.60 46.98 0.50
N ASP A 603 13.46 48.30 0.68
CA ASP A 603 13.24 49.24 -0.43
C ASP A 603 14.49 49.34 -1.32
N GLU A 604 15.67 49.35 -0.72
CA GLU A 604 16.94 49.29 -1.43
C GLU A 604 17.02 48.02 -2.27
N LYS A 605 16.76 46.82 -1.72
CA LYS A 605 16.72 45.55 -2.47
C LYS A 605 15.77 45.59 -3.69
N LYS A 606 14.68 46.36 -3.63
CA LYS A 606 13.69 46.47 -4.72
C LYS A 606 14.13 47.41 -5.85
N HIS A 607 14.95 48.41 -5.56
CA HIS A 607 15.42 49.37 -6.55
C HIS A 607 16.85 49.10 -7.01
N TYR A 608 17.60 48.37 -6.19
CA TYR A 608 18.98 48.01 -6.42
C TYR A 608 19.07 46.68 -7.16
N HIS A 609 19.39 46.75 -8.45
CA HIS A 609 19.67 45.57 -9.26
C HIS A 609 20.93 45.83 -10.09
N PRO A 610 22.09 45.24 -9.74
CA PRO A 610 23.29 45.41 -10.56
C PRO A 610 23.10 44.70 -11.90
N ASN A 611 23.57 45.34 -12.99
CA ASN A 611 23.56 44.71 -14.31
C ASN A 611 24.63 43.61 -14.36
N LEU A 612 24.20 42.36 -14.18
CA LEU A 612 25.09 41.20 -14.21
C LEU A 612 25.58 40.90 -15.63
N PRO A 613 26.86 40.50 -15.82
CA PRO A 613 27.42 40.16 -17.14
C PRO A 613 26.98 38.75 -17.60
N ILE A 614 25.67 38.48 -17.63
CA ILE A 614 25.06 37.20 -17.99
C ILE A 614 24.06 37.36 -19.12
N THR A 615 23.97 36.36 -19.98
CA THR A 615 22.94 36.32 -21.04
C THR A 615 21.61 35.84 -20.48
N LYS A 616 20.51 36.40 -20.98
CA LYS A 616 19.14 35.96 -20.61
C LYS A 616 18.90 34.47 -20.92
N GLU A 617 19.53 33.97 -21.98
CA GLU A 617 19.47 32.56 -22.39
C GLU A 617 20.06 31.62 -21.33
N ALA A 618 21.23 31.96 -20.77
CA ALA A 618 21.87 31.16 -19.73
C ALA A 618 21.00 31.08 -18.46
N VAL A 619 20.40 32.19 -18.04
CA VAL A 619 19.47 32.23 -16.90
C VAL A 619 18.22 31.39 -17.18
N GLU A 620 17.70 31.45 -18.40
CA GLU A 620 16.51 30.69 -18.80
C GLU A 620 16.77 29.18 -18.84
N GLU A 621 17.99 28.75 -19.16
CA GLU A 621 18.41 27.35 -19.09
C GLU A 621 18.33 26.81 -17.65
N PHE A 622 18.86 27.53 -16.67
CA PHE A 622 18.75 27.14 -15.25
C PHE A 622 17.32 27.19 -14.75
N LYS A 623 16.52 28.20 -15.16
CA LYS A 623 15.08 28.25 -14.88
C LYS A 623 14.33 27.08 -15.51
N ARG A 624 14.71 26.61 -16.70
CA ARG A 624 14.15 25.43 -17.37
C ARG A 624 14.50 24.16 -16.60
N ARG A 625 15.77 23.99 -16.20
CA ARG A 625 16.24 22.85 -15.42
C ARG A 625 15.51 22.72 -14.09
N GLN A 626 15.31 23.82 -13.36
CA GLN A 626 14.54 23.83 -12.12
C GLN A 626 13.07 23.46 -12.34
N ARG A 627 12.46 23.98 -13.42
CA ARG A 627 11.09 23.61 -13.81
C ARG A 627 10.97 22.14 -14.19
N GLU A 628 11.95 21.56 -14.88
CA GLU A 628 11.93 20.14 -15.27
C GLU A 628 11.95 19.20 -14.06
N ILE A 629 12.77 19.52 -13.05
CA ILE A 629 12.82 18.79 -11.77
C ILE A 629 11.44 18.83 -11.09
N ASN A 630 10.77 19.99 -11.11
CA ASN A 630 9.47 20.18 -10.47
C ASN A 630 8.27 19.69 -11.31
N ALA A 631 8.40 19.64 -12.64
CA ALA A 631 7.28 19.37 -13.56
C ALA A 631 6.94 17.88 -13.73
N ARG A 632 7.82 16.98 -13.30
CA ARG A 632 7.67 15.53 -13.53
C ARG A 632 7.68 14.68 -12.25
N PRO A 633 6.87 14.99 -11.22
CA PRO A 633 6.70 14.06 -10.11
C PRO A 633 6.02 12.79 -10.64
N ILE A 634 6.47 11.63 -10.18
CA ILE A 634 5.97 10.30 -10.58
C ILE A 634 4.43 10.24 -10.49
N LYS A 635 3.85 10.92 -9.48
CA LYS A 635 2.40 11.06 -9.30
C LYS A 635 1.70 11.72 -10.50
N LYS A 636 2.21 12.84 -11.03
CA LYS A 636 1.58 13.54 -12.18
C LYS A 636 1.70 12.72 -13.47
N ILE A 637 2.78 11.95 -13.64
CA ILE A 637 2.95 11.05 -14.78
C ILE A 637 1.95 9.88 -14.73
N ALA A 638 1.81 9.25 -13.56
CA ALA A 638 0.84 8.17 -13.34
C ALA A 638 -0.59 8.68 -13.56
N GLU A 639 -0.94 9.84 -13.00
CA GLU A 639 -2.24 10.47 -13.17
C GLU A 639 -2.52 10.82 -14.64
N ALA A 640 -1.52 11.31 -15.39
CA ALA A 640 -1.64 11.59 -16.82
C ALA A 640 -1.87 10.30 -17.65
N LYS A 641 -1.16 9.20 -17.32
CA LYS A 641 -1.38 7.88 -17.95
C LYS A 641 -2.78 7.34 -17.63
N ALA A 642 -3.22 7.43 -16.38
CA ALA A 642 -4.56 7.03 -15.96
C ALA A 642 -5.66 7.83 -16.69
N ARG A 643 -5.50 9.15 -16.81
CA ARG A 643 -6.43 10.00 -17.59
C ARG A 643 -6.49 9.58 -19.06
N LYS A 644 -5.36 9.21 -19.68
CA LYS A 644 -5.32 8.72 -21.07
C LYS A 644 -6.03 7.36 -21.20
N ARG A 645 -5.75 6.41 -20.30
CA ARG A 645 -6.42 5.08 -20.26
C ARG A 645 -7.93 5.23 -20.10
N ARG A 646 -8.39 6.05 -19.14
CA ARG A 646 -9.82 6.33 -18.91
C ARG A 646 -10.51 6.93 -20.15
N LYS A 647 -9.84 7.83 -20.87
CA LYS A 647 -10.37 8.40 -22.13
C LYS A 647 -10.47 7.36 -23.25
N ALA A 648 -9.53 6.41 -23.32
CA ALA A 648 -9.57 5.31 -24.28
C ALA A 648 -10.71 4.33 -23.98
N LEU A 649 -10.87 3.93 -22.71
CA LEU A 649 -11.96 3.04 -22.28
C LEU A 649 -13.34 3.63 -22.58
N LYS A 650 -13.58 4.90 -22.23
CA LYS A 650 -14.85 5.58 -22.55
C LYS A 650 -15.13 5.65 -24.06
N ARG A 651 -14.10 5.69 -24.92
CA ARG A 651 -14.28 5.64 -26.39
C ARG A 651 -14.67 4.24 -26.84
N MET A 652 -14.06 3.20 -26.26
CA MET A 652 -14.37 1.81 -26.55
C MET A 652 -15.77 1.43 -26.07
N GLU A 653 -16.21 1.89 -24.90
CA GLU A 653 -17.58 1.69 -24.41
C GLU A 653 -18.63 2.31 -25.34
N LYS A 654 -18.39 3.55 -25.80
CA LYS A 654 -19.27 4.19 -26.78
C LYS A 654 -19.30 3.43 -28.11
N ALA A 655 -18.18 2.84 -28.53
CA ALA A 655 -18.13 1.99 -29.71
C ALA A 655 -18.89 0.68 -29.49
N LYS A 656 -18.77 0.05 -28.32
CA LYS A 656 -19.53 -1.16 -27.94
C LYS A 656 -21.04 -0.93 -27.95
N LYS A 657 -21.53 0.16 -27.34
CA LYS A 657 -22.95 0.52 -27.38
C LYS A 657 -23.48 0.74 -28.80
N LYS A 658 -22.68 1.34 -29.68
CA LYS A 658 -23.03 1.48 -31.11
C LYS A 658 -23.05 0.15 -31.84
N VAL A 659 -22.15 -0.77 -31.49
CA VAL A 659 -22.10 -2.13 -32.03
C VAL A 659 -23.31 -2.95 -31.59
N GLU A 660 -23.70 -2.88 -30.31
CA GLU A 660 -24.89 -3.54 -29.77
C GLU A 660 -26.15 -3.07 -30.52
N GLY A 661 -26.33 -1.76 -30.71
CA GLY A 661 -27.48 -1.22 -31.45
C GLY A 661 -27.51 -1.58 -32.95
N ILE A 662 -26.39 -1.95 -33.57
CA ILE A 662 -26.36 -2.47 -34.96
C ILE A 662 -26.66 -3.97 -34.99
N LEU A 663 -26.22 -4.71 -33.97
CA LEU A 663 -26.47 -6.13 -33.86
C LEU A 663 -27.97 -6.40 -33.64
N GLU A 664 -28.61 -5.59 -32.79
CA GLU A 664 -30.04 -5.61 -32.46
C GLU A 664 -30.95 -5.13 -33.60
N ASN A 665 -30.39 -4.50 -34.65
CA ASN A 665 -31.19 -4.05 -35.78
C ASN A 665 -31.41 -5.20 -36.76
N ASP A 666 -32.62 -5.77 -36.78
CA ASP A 666 -33.00 -6.89 -37.66
C ASP A 666 -33.18 -6.49 -39.13
N GLY A 667 -33.22 -5.19 -39.44
CA GLY A 667 -33.39 -4.68 -40.81
C GLY A 667 -32.12 -4.68 -41.69
N LEU A 668 -30.96 -5.06 -41.15
CA LEU A 668 -29.67 -5.07 -41.87
C LEU A 668 -29.18 -6.49 -42.14
N THR A 669 -28.67 -6.72 -43.35
CA THR A 669 -28.04 -8.01 -43.69
C THR A 669 -26.73 -8.20 -42.92
N GLU A 670 -26.32 -9.46 -42.67
CA GLU A 670 -25.09 -9.75 -41.92
C GLU A 670 -23.81 -9.14 -42.54
N VAL A 671 -23.80 -9.01 -43.87
CA VAL A 671 -22.69 -8.40 -44.63
C VAL A 671 -22.61 -6.89 -44.35
N GLU A 672 -23.75 -6.21 -44.28
CA GLU A 672 -23.84 -4.78 -43.94
C GLU A 672 -23.51 -4.54 -42.48
N LYS A 673 -24.02 -5.38 -41.56
CA LYS A 673 -23.64 -5.37 -40.13
C LYS A 673 -22.12 -5.45 -39.96
N ARG A 674 -21.45 -6.33 -40.70
CA ARG A 674 -19.99 -6.49 -40.67
C ARG A 674 -19.24 -5.26 -41.20
N LYS A 675 -19.72 -4.62 -42.26
CA LYS A 675 -19.13 -3.38 -42.81
C LYS A 675 -19.27 -2.22 -41.82
N GLU A 676 -20.43 -2.06 -41.19
CA GLU A 676 -20.70 -1.01 -40.20
C GLU A 676 -19.85 -1.22 -38.92
N LEU A 677 -19.70 -2.48 -38.49
CA LEU A 677 -18.78 -2.86 -37.39
C LEU A 677 -17.36 -2.39 -37.67
N LYS A 678 -16.81 -2.72 -38.86
CA LYS A 678 -15.46 -2.32 -39.26
C LYS A 678 -15.31 -0.79 -39.28
N ARG A 679 -16.34 -0.05 -39.71
CA ARG A 679 -16.36 1.42 -39.71
C ARG A 679 -16.28 2.00 -38.30
N ILE A 680 -17.06 1.46 -37.35
CA ILE A 680 -17.06 1.92 -35.95
C ILE A 680 -15.71 1.63 -35.27
N TYR A 681 -15.13 0.45 -35.48
CA TYR A 681 -13.81 0.13 -34.96
C TYR A 681 -12.70 1.01 -35.56
N LYS A 682 -12.80 1.36 -36.86
CA LYS A 682 -11.86 2.29 -37.50
C LYS A 682 -11.99 3.71 -36.94
N GLN A 683 -13.22 4.17 -36.69
CA GLN A 683 -13.49 5.47 -36.09
C GLN A 683 -13.08 5.57 -34.61
N SER A 684 -13.19 4.49 -33.84
CA SER A 684 -12.79 4.49 -32.41
C SER A 684 -11.28 4.53 -32.20
N LYS A 685 -10.50 3.96 -33.15
CA LYS A 685 -9.03 4.02 -33.17
C LYS A 685 -8.50 5.40 -33.61
N GLN A 686 -9.20 6.10 -34.49
CA GLN A 686 -8.78 7.42 -34.95
C GLN A 686 -9.08 8.49 -33.89
N ALA A 687 -8.14 9.42 -33.68
CA ALA A 687 -8.42 10.60 -32.87
C ALA A 687 -9.55 11.40 -33.54
N PRO A 688 -10.54 11.92 -32.77
CA PRO A 688 -11.63 12.67 -33.36
C PRO A 688 -11.05 13.86 -34.11
N LYS A 689 -11.24 13.89 -35.43
CA LYS A 689 -10.93 15.08 -36.22
C LYS A 689 -11.84 16.19 -35.68
N LYS A 690 -11.23 17.29 -35.28
CA LYS A 690 -11.97 18.45 -34.80
C LYS A 690 -12.63 19.08 -36.02
N GLU A 691 -13.87 18.74 -36.28
CA GLU A 691 -14.66 19.42 -37.31
C GLU A 691 -14.88 20.86 -36.84
N VAL A 692 -14.41 21.81 -37.65
CA VAL A 692 -14.54 23.24 -37.39
C VAL A 692 -15.58 23.76 -38.37
N THR A 693 -16.72 24.20 -37.86
CA THR A 693 -17.78 24.79 -38.68
C THR A 693 -17.37 26.21 -39.08
N TYR A 694 -17.33 26.50 -40.37
CA TYR A 694 -16.99 27.84 -40.87
C TYR A 694 -18.25 28.70 -40.95
N VAL A 695 -18.26 29.81 -40.22
CA VAL A 695 -19.39 30.76 -40.19
C VAL A 695 -18.97 32.06 -40.86
N VAL A 696 -19.65 32.45 -41.93
CA VAL A 696 -19.34 33.70 -42.63
C VAL A 696 -19.84 34.89 -41.80
N ALA A 697 -18.96 35.81 -41.45
CA ALA A 697 -19.33 37.06 -40.79
C ALA A 697 -20.11 37.96 -41.77
N LYS A 698 -21.43 38.06 -41.59
CA LYS A 698 -22.29 39.03 -42.29
C LYS A 698 -22.40 40.31 -41.46
N LYS A 699 -22.64 41.45 -42.13
CA LYS A 699 -22.60 42.81 -41.55
C LYS A 699 -23.47 43.02 -40.29
N GLY A 700 -24.50 42.19 -40.07
CA GLY A 700 -25.35 42.21 -38.86
C GLY A 700 -24.89 41.35 -37.68
N LEU A 701 -23.86 40.50 -37.83
CA LEU A 701 -23.35 39.60 -36.78
C LEU A 701 -22.15 40.17 -36.00
N VAL A 702 -21.61 41.31 -36.45
CA VAL A 702 -20.37 41.90 -35.94
C VAL A 702 -20.70 43.02 -34.95
N GLY A 703 -21.22 42.65 -33.78
CA GLY A 703 -21.32 43.57 -32.64
C GLY A 703 -19.99 43.68 -31.89
N LYS A 704 -19.81 44.76 -31.09
CA LYS A 704 -18.63 45.02 -30.23
C LYS A 704 -18.31 43.89 -29.22
N ARG A 705 -19.20 42.91 -29.03
CA ARG A 705 -18.99 41.69 -28.24
C ARG A 705 -19.34 40.46 -29.07
N THR A 706 -18.35 39.58 -29.28
CA THR A 706 -18.46 38.33 -30.06
C THR A 706 -19.35 37.32 -29.35
N ARG A 707 -20.67 37.42 -29.55
CA ARG A 707 -21.59 36.33 -29.20
C ARG A 707 -21.48 35.21 -30.22
N ARG A 708 -21.64 33.98 -29.71
CA ARG A 708 -21.65 32.76 -30.53
C ARG A 708 -22.83 32.82 -31.52
N PRO A 709 -22.63 32.49 -32.81
CA PRO A 709 -23.71 32.45 -33.79
C PRO A 709 -24.76 31.42 -33.40
N GLN A 710 -26.03 31.79 -33.52
CA GLN A 710 -27.17 30.92 -33.23
C GLN A 710 -27.16 29.71 -34.17
N GLY A 711 -27.40 28.51 -33.62
CA GLY A 711 -27.43 27.26 -34.38
C GLY A 711 -26.09 26.54 -34.57
N VAL A 712 -24.96 27.09 -34.08
CA VAL A 712 -23.65 26.42 -34.22
C VAL A 712 -23.24 25.77 -32.90
N THR A 713 -23.29 24.43 -32.85
CA THR A 713 -22.77 23.61 -31.75
C THR A 713 -21.35 23.13 -32.07
N GLY A 714 -20.44 23.03 -31.07
CA GLY A 714 -19.03 22.65 -31.29
C GLY A 714 -18.03 23.79 -31.57
N ARG A 715 -16.86 23.49 -32.15
CA ARG A 715 -15.86 24.52 -32.48
C ARG A 715 -16.22 25.19 -33.80
N TYR A 716 -16.24 26.51 -33.83
CA TYR A 716 -16.51 27.27 -35.04
C TYR A 716 -15.39 28.26 -35.33
N LYS A 717 -15.19 28.56 -36.60
CA LYS A 717 -14.28 29.62 -37.04
C LYS A 717 -15.07 30.63 -37.85
N MET A 718 -15.14 31.85 -37.33
CA MET A 718 -15.72 32.95 -38.07
C MET A 718 -14.78 33.34 -39.21
N VAL A 719 -15.29 33.46 -40.43
CA VAL A 719 -14.52 33.77 -41.63
C VAL A 719 -15.10 34.99 -42.34
N ASP A 720 -14.20 35.83 -42.85
CA ASP A 720 -14.52 37.05 -43.59
C ASP A 720 -13.92 36.95 -45.02
N PRO A 721 -14.56 37.55 -46.05
CA PRO A 721 -13.94 37.81 -47.35
C PRO A 721 -12.46 38.24 -47.32
N ARG A 722 -12.01 39.06 -46.36
CA ARG A 722 -10.60 39.47 -46.20
C ARG A 722 -9.69 38.29 -45.87
N MET A 723 -10.10 37.43 -44.94
CA MET A 723 -9.34 36.22 -44.59
C MET A 723 -9.17 35.26 -45.78
N LYS A 724 -10.14 35.24 -46.71
CA LYS A 724 -10.06 34.47 -47.95
C LYS A 724 -8.97 35.02 -48.88
N LYS A 725 -8.83 36.35 -48.98
CA LYS A 725 -7.75 37.00 -49.74
C LYS A 725 -6.38 36.72 -49.13
N ASP A 726 -6.24 36.86 -47.81
CA ASP A 726 -4.98 36.61 -47.10
C ASP A 726 -4.53 35.15 -47.23
N SER A 727 -5.46 34.21 -47.08
CA SER A 727 -5.18 32.77 -47.23
C SER A 727 -4.78 32.40 -48.66
N ARG A 728 -5.41 33.03 -49.68
CA ARG A 728 -5.02 32.85 -51.09
C ARG A 728 -3.61 33.38 -51.35
N ARG A 729 -3.27 34.56 -50.82
CA ARG A 729 -1.93 35.14 -50.95
C ARG A 729 -0.88 34.27 -50.28
N LEU A 730 -1.15 33.76 -49.07
CA LEU A 730 -0.25 32.85 -48.35
C LEU A 730 -0.03 31.54 -49.13
N LYS A 731 -1.11 30.98 -49.71
CA LYS A 731 -1.03 29.77 -50.53
C LYS A 731 -0.21 30.00 -51.80
N ASN A 732 -0.39 31.14 -52.48
CA ASN A 732 0.40 31.52 -53.65
C ASN A 732 1.87 31.75 -53.29
N ASN A 733 2.16 32.40 -52.15
CA ASN A 733 3.54 32.57 -51.67
C ASN A 733 4.21 31.24 -51.33
N ASN A 734 3.48 30.32 -50.69
CA ASN A 734 4.00 28.98 -50.39
C ASN A 734 4.22 28.16 -51.67
N LEU A 735 3.34 28.27 -52.67
CA LEU A 735 3.54 27.67 -53.99
C LEU A 735 4.76 28.27 -54.71
N LYS A 736 4.95 29.59 -54.64
CA LYS A 736 6.16 30.26 -55.16
C LYS A 736 7.42 29.81 -54.44
N ARG A 737 7.40 29.66 -53.10
CA ARG A 737 8.53 29.12 -52.32
C ARG A 737 8.83 27.66 -52.66
N LYS A 738 7.81 26.84 -52.89
CA LYS A 738 7.94 25.44 -53.33
C LYS A 738 8.41 25.27 -54.78
N LYS A 739 8.27 26.30 -55.62
CA LYS A 739 8.83 26.33 -56.99
C LYS A 739 10.25 26.92 -57.05
N ARG A 740 10.71 27.57 -55.98
CA ARG A 740 12.08 28.13 -55.83
C ARG A 740 13.02 27.21 -55.04
N ARG A 741 12.47 26.19 -54.37
CA ARG A 741 13.19 24.98 -53.93
C ARG A 741 12.96 23.96 -55.02
#